data_AF-A0A965D786-F1
#
_entry.id   AF-A0A965D786-F1
#
_cell.length_a   1.000
_cell.length_b   1.000
_cell.length_c   1.000
_cell.angle_alpha   90.00
_cell.angle_beta   90.00
_cell.angle_gamma   90.00
#
_symmetry.space_group_name_H-M   'P 1'
#
loop_
_entity.id
_entity.type
_entity.pdbx_description
1 polymer ?
#
loop_
_entity_poly.entity_id
_entity_poly.type
_entity_poly.pdbx_seq_one_letter_code
_entity_poly.pdbx_strand_id
1 'polypeptide(L)'
;MALAQCPGAGGGQQPPSAPYNQPGNSLATAWYGLGHPTTRWRSRPLRASLHSQGVKQWPCHFLHAKRTLPMNTQRLDLFISALTELLERTGDEPTILQEARVLLQALVQHDDWLPDTQAQPSAERYQQYPLFVDPLGRFSVVSFVWGPGQSTPVHDHTVWGLIGMLRGSECCQAYAADATGTYQPQGPVHTLRPGDIDAVSPTLGDVHKVWNALPDQVSISIHVYGADIGQVQRWVYPPEGGRKGFVSGYSPVRHDPADPLVQRLASPLPITTMAQVREALLIREEIALLDVREEDPFAHSHPLFAANLPLGRLEADAWQRIPRRDTRVVVYDNGEGLAEPAARMLQSLGYSQVSLLSGGLAGWAAAGGELFRDVNVPSKSFGELVESIRHTPSLPAPEVKALIEQGADLVVLDARRFDEYHTMSIPSGISVPGAELVLRARSLAPNPSTRIVVNCAGRTRSIIGTQSLINAGIPNPVVALRNGTIGWTLADQTLDHGATRRFDLNQLAHQTESAAAARDVAARAGVQFVDLVTLHRLQSDAHRTTHLLDVRTPEEYGQSHLPGATSAPGGQLVQETDHTVPVRGARIVLYDTDGVRACMSASWLAQMAWEVYVLEGLQAADLSEVGTARRPQPATLYPLVHTSPERLQHWLGHSDTLVVDVGSSAAFVKGHIPGARWLLRSRFEQDVPTLPPASRVVVTCPDGRLSRHAVAPLRACLPAPTQVLWLTGGTQAWQASGRALDVNETGLVSERIDRYRRPYEGTHNRREAMQAYLDWEFGLVEQLGRDGTHGFHVI
;
A
#
# COMPACT_ATOMS: atom_id res chain seq x y z
N MET A 1 -9.99 -4.94 54.28
CA MET A 1 -10.80 -4.43 55.41
C MET A 1 -11.41 -3.11 54.96
N ALA A 2 -12.71 -2.87 54.83
CA ALA A 2 -13.97 -3.60 55.01
C ALA A 2 -14.95 -2.93 54.00
N LEU A 3 -15.71 -3.60 53.13
CA LEU A 3 -16.86 -4.50 53.31
C LEU A 3 -18.03 -3.94 54.15
N ALA A 4 -19.10 -3.59 53.41
CA ALA A 4 -20.53 -3.93 53.58
C ALA A 4 -21.32 -3.48 54.83
N GLN A 5 -22.53 -2.94 54.61
CA GLN A 5 -23.82 -3.62 54.92
C GLN A 5 -25.06 -2.77 54.55
N CYS A 6 -26.08 -3.46 54.02
CA CYS A 6 -27.48 -3.04 53.81
C CYS A 6 -28.30 -3.06 55.11
N PRO A 7 -29.60 -2.65 55.11
CA PRO A 7 -30.74 -3.55 54.75
C PRO A 7 -31.81 -2.84 53.86
N GLY A 8 -32.66 -3.47 53.02
CA GLY A 8 -33.74 -4.46 53.27
C GLY A 8 -35.08 -3.72 53.52
N ALA A 9 -36.29 -4.05 53.01
CA ALA A 9 -36.84 -5.06 52.09
C ALA A 9 -38.34 -4.69 51.81
N GLY A 10 -38.98 -5.23 50.76
CA GLY A 10 -40.46 -5.36 50.72
C GLY A 10 -41.17 -5.58 49.36
N GLY A 11 -41.43 -6.87 49.01
CA GLY A 11 -42.54 -7.41 48.16
C GLY A 11 -42.40 -7.26 46.63
N GLY A 12 -42.32 -8.31 45.77
CA GLY A 12 -43.13 -9.53 45.60
C GLY A 12 -43.94 -9.37 44.28
N GLN A 13 -44.05 -10.26 43.28
CA GLN A 13 -43.88 -11.70 43.08
C GLN A 13 -43.61 -12.01 41.58
N GLN A 14 -43.17 -13.24 41.31
CA GLN A 14 -42.78 -13.87 40.03
C GLN A 14 -43.71 -15.11 39.78
N PRO A 15 -43.45 -16.05 38.83
CA PRO A 15 -43.81 -16.17 37.40
C PRO A 15 -44.75 -17.42 37.16
N PRO A 16 -44.75 -18.22 36.05
CA PRO A 16 -43.61 -19.04 35.56
C PRO A 16 -43.54 -19.30 34.03
N SER A 17 -42.61 -20.17 33.64
CA SER A 17 -41.97 -20.41 32.35
C SER A 17 -42.23 -21.80 31.72
N ALA A 18 -41.83 -21.91 30.43
CA ALA A 18 -41.34 -23.10 29.67
C ALA A 18 -42.38 -24.10 29.09
N PRO A 19 -42.03 -25.04 28.14
CA PRO A 19 -40.72 -25.36 27.55
C PRO A 19 -40.67 -25.73 26.03
N TYR A 20 -39.46 -26.09 25.57
CA TYR A 20 -39.03 -26.74 24.32
C TYR A 20 -39.68 -28.11 24.04
N ASN A 21 -39.90 -28.48 22.75
CA ASN A 21 -39.71 -29.84 22.21
C ASN A 21 -39.82 -29.91 20.66
N GLN A 22 -38.88 -30.64 20.03
CA GLN A 22 -38.98 -31.36 18.74
C GLN A 22 -39.00 -32.87 19.09
N PRO A 23 -39.43 -33.86 18.23
CA PRO A 23 -39.09 -34.03 16.80
C PRO A 23 -40.15 -34.77 15.91
N GLY A 24 -39.87 -34.97 14.60
CA GLY A 24 -40.37 -36.15 13.85
C GLY A 24 -40.84 -35.97 12.38
N ASN A 25 -40.04 -36.52 11.46
CA ASN A 25 -40.29 -37.03 10.08
C ASN A 25 -41.73 -37.13 9.53
N SER A 26 -41.93 -36.82 8.23
CA SER A 26 -42.07 -37.85 7.16
C SER A 26 -42.17 -37.27 5.73
N LEU A 27 -41.73 -38.09 4.78
CA LEU A 27 -41.63 -37.97 3.33
C LEU A 27 -42.95 -37.81 2.55
N ALA A 28 -42.78 -37.42 1.27
CA ALA A 28 -43.43 -37.96 0.05
C ALA A 28 -44.58 -37.19 -0.64
N THR A 29 -44.21 -36.59 -1.78
CA THR A 29 -44.80 -36.73 -3.15
C THR A 29 -46.26 -36.35 -3.47
N ALA A 30 -46.40 -35.41 -4.42
CA ALA A 30 -47.04 -35.56 -5.76
C ALA A 30 -48.19 -34.59 -6.17
N TRP A 31 -47.88 -33.77 -7.19
CA TRP A 31 -48.58 -33.50 -8.48
C TRP A 31 -50.12 -33.28 -8.57
N TYR A 32 -50.54 -32.10 -9.07
CA TYR A 32 -51.22 -31.80 -10.38
C TYR A 32 -51.73 -30.34 -10.38
N GLY A 33 -51.34 -29.46 -11.32
CA GLY A 33 -52.10 -29.03 -12.53
C GLY A 33 -52.89 -27.73 -12.26
N LEU A 34 -52.99 -26.67 -13.07
CA LEU A 34 -52.92 -26.43 -14.52
C LEU A 34 -52.84 -24.90 -14.80
N GLY A 35 -52.30 -24.49 -15.96
CA GLY A 35 -52.68 -23.20 -16.60
C GLY A 35 -51.59 -22.44 -17.36
N HIS A 36 -51.34 -22.80 -18.63
CA HIS A 36 -50.62 -22.00 -19.65
C HIS A 36 -51.61 -21.20 -20.54
N PRO A 37 -51.14 -20.18 -21.30
CA PRO A 37 -50.93 -20.36 -22.76
C PRO A 37 -49.64 -19.66 -23.27
N THR A 38 -48.68 -20.35 -23.92
CA THR A 38 -48.46 -20.64 -25.37
C THR A 38 -48.21 -19.46 -26.33
N THR A 39 -46.99 -19.39 -26.89
CA THR A 39 -46.76 -19.21 -28.34
C THR A 39 -45.47 -19.92 -28.79
N ARG A 40 -45.53 -20.64 -29.92
CA ARG A 40 -44.50 -21.50 -30.54
C ARG A 40 -43.86 -20.81 -31.75
N TRP A 41 -42.60 -21.13 -32.09
CA TRP A 41 -42.16 -21.33 -33.48
C TRP A 41 -41.11 -22.45 -33.59
N ARG A 42 -41.19 -23.22 -34.68
CA ARG A 42 -40.55 -24.52 -34.95
C ARG A 42 -39.25 -24.40 -35.75
N SER A 43 -38.40 -25.42 -35.62
CA SER A 43 -37.22 -25.71 -36.46
C SER A 43 -37.50 -26.86 -37.45
N ARG A 44 -36.89 -26.83 -38.66
CA ARG A 44 -36.23 -27.94 -39.41
C ARG A 44 -35.86 -27.57 -40.88
N PRO A 45 -34.99 -28.35 -41.58
CA PRO A 45 -33.81 -27.86 -42.32
C PRO A 45 -33.84 -28.07 -43.86
N LEU A 46 -32.78 -27.64 -44.57
CA LEU A 46 -32.52 -27.92 -45.99
C LEU A 46 -31.09 -28.46 -46.24
N ARG A 47 -30.96 -29.33 -47.26
CA ARG A 47 -29.78 -30.13 -47.67
C ARG A 47 -29.33 -29.78 -49.11
N ALA A 48 -28.06 -30.15 -49.41
CA ALA A 48 -27.37 -30.44 -50.70
C ALA A 48 -26.69 -29.25 -51.44
N SER A 49 -25.34 -29.19 -51.57
CA SER A 49 -24.37 -29.84 -52.53
C SER A 49 -24.38 -29.16 -53.93
N LEU A 50 -23.31 -28.78 -54.65
CA LEU A 50 -21.91 -29.25 -54.83
C LEU A 50 -21.07 -28.22 -55.69
N HIS A 51 -19.73 -28.44 -55.76
CA HIS A 51 -18.67 -27.91 -56.67
C HIS A 51 -17.83 -26.69 -56.19
N SER A 52 -16.62 -26.89 -55.63
CA SER A 52 -15.26 -27.09 -56.24
C SER A 52 -14.69 -25.80 -56.86
N GLN A 53 -13.51 -25.26 -56.57
CA GLN A 53 -12.16 -25.71 -56.19
C GLN A 53 -11.48 -24.51 -55.48
N GLY A 54 -10.43 -24.54 -54.66
CA GLY A 54 -9.50 -25.53 -54.15
C GLY A 54 -8.49 -24.75 -53.29
N VAL A 55 -8.22 -25.20 -52.06
CA VAL A 55 -7.12 -24.65 -51.24
C VAL A 55 -6.45 -25.82 -50.50
N LYS A 56 -5.13 -25.82 -50.57
CA LYS A 56 -4.19 -26.84 -50.09
C LYS A 56 -4.36 -27.14 -48.60
N GLN A 57 -4.38 -28.43 -48.26
CA GLN A 57 -4.30 -28.95 -46.90
C GLN A 57 -2.96 -28.59 -46.24
N TRP A 58 -3.02 -28.09 -45.01
CA TRP A 58 -1.94 -28.14 -44.01
C TRP A 58 -2.47 -28.96 -42.82
N PRO A 59 -1.71 -29.90 -42.25
CA PRO A 59 -2.21 -30.80 -41.21
C PRO A 59 -2.31 -30.09 -39.85
N CYS A 60 -3.51 -30.15 -39.25
CA CYS A 60 -3.77 -29.75 -37.87
C CYS A 60 -2.95 -30.61 -36.89
N HIS A 61 -1.95 -30.02 -36.24
CA HIS A 61 -1.46 -30.50 -34.94
C HIS A 61 -2.20 -29.71 -33.85
N PHE A 62 -3.17 -30.35 -33.20
CA PHE A 62 -3.76 -29.85 -31.96
C PHE A 62 -2.72 -30.01 -30.84
N LEU A 63 -2.02 -28.93 -30.49
CA LEU A 63 -1.37 -28.80 -29.19
C LEU A 63 -2.46 -28.57 -28.14
N HIS A 64 -2.64 -29.54 -27.24
CA HIS A 64 -3.37 -29.34 -26.00
C HIS A 64 -2.61 -28.34 -25.12
N ALA A 65 -3.00 -27.07 -25.15
CA ALA A 65 -2.61 -26.13 -24.12
C ALA A 65 -3.31 -26.55 -22.80
N LYS A 66 -2.55 -27.11 -21.86
CA LYS A 66 -3.01 -27.30 -20.47
C LYS A 66 -3.36 -25.92 -19.92
N ARG A 67 -4.64 -25.68 -19.63
CA ARG A 67 -5.08 -24.58 -18.75
C ARG A 67 -4.46 -24.82 -17.38
N THR A 68 -3.46 -24.02 -17.01
CA THR A 68 -2.95 -23.94 -15.63
C THR A 68 -4.03 -23.27 -14.77
N LEU A 69 -4.54 -24.00 -13.78
CA LEU A 69 -5.33 -23.42 -12.70
C LEU A 69 -4.44 -22.48 -11.87
N PRO A 70 -4.98 -21.39 -11.28
CA PRO A 70 -4.20 -20.52 -10.42
C PRO A 70 -3.67 -21.27 -9.19
N MET A 71 -2.39 -21.07 -8.87
CA MET A 71 -1.68 -21.68 -7.75
C MET A 71 -2.30 -21.28 -6.40
N ASN A 72 -2.57 -22.25 -5.52
CA ASN A 72 -3.19 -22.03 -4.21
C ASN A 72 -2.15 -22.00 -3.08
N THR A 73 -1.51 -20.85 -2.86
CA THR A 73 -0.47 -20.70 -1.82
C THR A 73 -0.98 -20.89 -0.38
N GLN A 74 -2.30 -20.79 -0.15
CA GLN A 74 -2.89 -20.89 1.19
C GLN A 74 -2.64 -22.23 1.88
N ARG A 75 -2.46 -23.33 1.13
CA ARG A 75 -2.25 -24.65 1.73
C ARG A 75 -0.93 -24.77 2.47
N LEU A 76 0.14 -24.24 1.87
CA LEU A 76 1.47 -24.22 2.48
C LEU A 76 1.46 -23.32 3.72
N ASP A 77 0.81 -22.15 3.63
CA ASP A 77 0.67 -21.23 4.75
C ASP A 77 -0.07 -21.88 5.94
N LEU A 78 -1.20 -22.54 5.69
CA LEU A 78 -1.95 -23.27 6.73
C LEU A 78 -1.13 -24.39 7.37
N PHE A 79 -0.37 -25.14 6.56
CA PHE A 79 0.53 -26.17 7.07
C PHE A 79 1.61 -25.57 7.99
N ILE A 80 2.27 -24.49 7.55
CA ILE A 80 3.30 -23.80 8.33
C ILE A 80 2.73 -23.27 9.65
N SER A 81 1.55 -22.64 9.62
CA SER A 81 0.88 -22.15 10.83
C SER A 81 0.57 -23.28 11.81
N ALA A 82 -0.06 -24.36 11.35
CA ALA A 82 -0.42 -25.49 12.22
C ALA A 82 0.81 -26.20 12.80
N LEU A 83 1.87 -26.39 12.01
CA LEU A 83 3.12 -26.98 12.50
C LEU A 83 3.83 -26.05 13.50
N THR A 84 3.77 -24.74 13.28
CA THR A 84 4.30 -23.75 14.21
C THR A 84 3.59 -23.83 15.56
N GLU A 85 2.25 -23.87 15.58
CA GLU A 85 1.46 -24.02 16.80
C GLU A 85 1.75 -25.34 17.53
N LEU A 86 1.93 -26.44 16.79
CA LEU A 86 2.32 -27.74 17.34
C LEU A 86 3.66 -27.66 18.09
N LEU A 87 4.69 -27.09 17.45
CA LEU A 87 6.03 -26.95 18.02
C LEU A 87 6.12 -25.91 19.15
N GLU A 88 5.13 -25.02 19.25
CA GLU A 88 4.97 -24.12 20.40
C GLU A 88 4.33 -24.81 21.60
N ARG A 89 3.45 -25.77 21.34
CA ARG A 89 2.73 -26.51 22.37
C ARG A 89 3.58 -27.62 23.01
N THR A 90 4.48 -28.26 22.26
CA THR A 90 5.25 -29.39 22.76
C THR A 90 6.64 -29.50 22.14
N GLY A 91 7.60 -29.99 22.93
CA GLY A 91 8.92 -30.43 22.48
C GLY A 91 9.08 -31.96 22.46
N ASP A 92 8.01 -32.71 22.73
CA ASP A 92 8.02 -34.18 22.76
C ASP A 92 8.04 -34.75 21.33
N GLU A 93 9.18 -35.34 20.93
CA GLU A 93 9.40 -35.85 19.56
C GLU A 93 8.34 -36.87 19.10
N PRO A 94 7.93 -37.88 19.89
CA PRO A 94 6.87 -38.80 19.49
C PRO A 94 5.55 -38.09 19.18
N THR A 95 5.13 -37.13 20.01
CA THR A 95 3.92 -36.33 19.78
C THR A 95 4.07 -35.46 18.52
N ILE A 96 5.24 -34.82 18.33
CA ILE A 96 5.52 -34.01 17.14
C ILE A 96 5.41 -34.86 15.88
N LEU A 97 6.08 -36.01 15.82
CA LEU A 97 6.07 -36.88 14.65
C LEU A 97 4.67 -37.41 14.35
N GLN A 98 3.87 -37.74 15.38
CA GLN A 98 2.51 -38.23 15.20
C GLN A 98 1.59 -37.15 14.61
N GLU A 99 1.60 -35.93 15.17
CA GLU A 99 0.70 -34.87 14.75
C GLU A 99 1.16 -34.18 13.46
N ALA A 100 2.46 -33.89 13.32
CA ALA A 100 3.01 -33.29 12.11
C ALA A 100 2.88 -34.21 10.89
N ARG A 101 2.87 -35.54 11.07
CA ARG A 101 2.56 -36.50 10.01
C ARG A 101 1.17 -36.28 9.42
N VAL A 102 0.17 -36.00 10.26
CA VAL A 102 -1.21 -35.73 9.78
C VAL A 102 -1.24 -34.42 8.99
N LEU A 103 -0.55 -33.39 9.47
CA LEU A 103 -0.45 -32.10 8.80
C LEU A 103 0.23 -32.23 7.42
N LEU A 104 1.36 -32.94 7.36
CA LEU A 104 2.10 -33.13 6.11
C LEU A 104 1.31 -34.00 5.13
N GLN A 105 0.63 -35.05 5.62
CA GLN A 105 -0.24 -35.88 4.79
C GLN A 105 -1.35 -35.07 4.13
N ALA A 106 -2.00 -34.16 4.87
CA ALA A 106 -3.01 -33.27 4.30
C ALA A 106 -2.44 -32.33 3.23
N LEU A 107 -1.19 -31.87 3.39
CA LEU A 107 -0.52 -31.01 2.42
C LEU A 107 -0.19 -31.75 1.11
N VAL A 108 0.42 -32.94 1.20
CA VAL A 108 0.91 -33.67 0.00
C VAL A 108 -0.19 -34.46 -0.74
N GLN A 109 -1.40 -34.55 -0.18
CA GLN A 109 -2.58 -35.05 -0.90
C GLN A 109 -3.01 -34.16 -2.07
N HIS A 110 -2.54 -32.91 -2.12
CA HIS A 110 -2.89 -31.93 -3.14
C HIS A 110 -1.64 -31.37 -3.81
N ASP A 111 -1.66 -31.28 -5.14
CA ASP A 111 -0.55 -30.79 -5.96
C ASP A 111 -0.94 -29.52 -6.74
N ASP A 112 -1.55 -28.57 -6.04
CA ASP A 112 -2.05 -27.29 -6.57
C ASP A 112 -1.34 -26.06 -5.96
N TRP A 113 -0.31 -26.27 -5.13
CA TRP A 113 0.29 -25.24 -4.28
C TRP A 113 1.81 -25.06 -4.46
N LEU A 114 2.55 -26.08 -4.92
CA LEU A 114 4.01 -25.98 -5.07
C LEU A 114 4.35 -25.12 -6.30
N PRO A 115 5.10 -24.01 -6.15
CA PRO A 115 5.43 -23.17 -7.29
C PRO A 115 6.34 -23.89 -8.30
N ASP A 116 6.11 -23.66 -9.59
CA ASP A 116 6.87 -24.31 -10.66
C ASP A 116 8.37 -24.06 -10.57
N THR A 117 8.79 -22.90 -10.07
CA THR A 117 10.20 -22.53 -9.85
C THR A 117 10.88 -23.36 -8.76
N GLN A 118 10.11 -23.88 -7.79
CA GLN A 118 10.59 -24.79 -6.74
C GLN A 118 10.32 -26.27 -7.08
N ALA A 119 9.84 -26.55 -8.28
CA ALA A 119 9.61 -27.90 -8.79
C ALA A 119 10.57 -28.28 -9.94
N GLN A 120 11.52 -27.40 -10.29
CA GLN A 120 12.41 -27.61 -11.43
C GLN A 120 13.50 -28.65 -11.11
N PRO A 121 13.68 -29.69 -11.94
CA PRO A 121 14.79 -30.62 -11.79
C PRO A 121 16.10 -30.01 -12.31
N SER A 122 17.22 -30.64 -11.99
CA SER A 122 18.49 -30.43 -12.68
C SER A 122 19.00 -31.76 -13.23
N ALA A 123 19.64 -31.71 -14.40
CA ALA A 123 20.27 -32.90 -15.00
C ALA A 123 21.49 -33.39 -14.21
N GLU A 124 22.17 -32.50 -13.47
CA GLU A 124 23.45 -32.82 -12.83
C GLU A 124 23.30 -33.37 -11.41
N ARG A 125 22.30 -32.90 -10.65
CA ARG A 125 22.09 -33.27 -9.24
C ARG A 125 20.66 -32.99 -8.80
N TYR A 126 20.21 -33.69 -7.77
CA TYR A 126 18.92 -33.40 -7.14
C TYR A 126 18.92 -31.98 -6.56
N GLN A 127 17.77 -31.30 -6.64
CA GLN A 127 17.61 -29.94 -6.14
C GLN A 127 16.92 -29.95 -4.78
N GLN A 128 17.25 -28.95 -3.95
CA GLN A 128 16.71 -28.75 -2.62
C GLN A 128 16.24 -27.30 -2.52
N TYR A 129 14.95 -27.04 -2.72
CA TYR A 129 14.40 -25.69 -2.65
C TYR A 129 13.78 -25.44 -1.29
N PRO A 130 14.27 -24.46 -0.51
CA PRO A 130 13.65 -24.10 0.75
C PRO A 130 12.29 -23.48 0.45
N LEU A 131 11.24 -24.10 0.98
CA LEU A 131 9.87 -23.58 0.93
C LEU A 131 9.60 -22.69 2.14
N PHE A 132 10.10 -23.10 3.30
CA PHE A 132 10.03 -22.35 4.54
C PHE A 132 11.18 -22.74 5.47
N VAL A 133 11.74 -21.78 6.18
CA VAL A 133 12.67 -22.03 7.29
C VAL A 133 12.13 -21.27 8.48
N ASP A 134 11.87 -21.99 9.58
CA ASP A 134 11.39 -21.37 10.80
C ASP A 134 12.42 -20.35 11.28
N PRO A 135 12.00 -19.11 11.58
CA PRO A 135 12.92 -18.04 11.93
C PRO A 135 13.71 -18.26 13.22
N LEU A 136 13.27 -19.17 14.09
CA LEU A 136 13.98 -19.57 15.30
C LEU A 136 14.81 -20.84 15.08
N GLY A 137 14.87 -21.34 13.84
CA GLY A 137 15.54 -22.57 13.49
C GLY A 137 14.86 -23.82 14.04
N ARG A 138 13.57 -23.76 14.43
CA ARG A 138 12.85 -24.91 15.01
C ARG A 138 12.53 -26.00 13.98
N PHE A 139 12.27 -25.60 12.74
CA PHE A 139 12.03 -26.52 11.64
C PHE A 139 12.32 -25.90 10.27
N SER A 140 12.43 -26.71 9.23
CA SER A 140 12.46 -26.27 7.83
C SER A 140 11.58 -27.17 6.97
N VAL A 141 11.04 -26.60 5.89
CA VAL A 141 10.21 -27.27 4.88
C VAL A 141 10.91 -27.10 3.53
N VAL A 142 11.22 -28.20 2.86
CA VAL A 142 12.08 -28.22 1.68
C VAL A 142 11.45 -29.08 0.60
N SER A 143 11.41 -28.58 -0.63
CA SER A 143 11.08 -29.38 -1.80
C SER A 143 12.34 -30.06 -2.32
N PHE A 144 12.36 -31.38 -2.29
CA PHE A 144 13.39 -32.19 -2.92
C PHE A 144 12.90 -32.59 -4.30
N VAL A 145 13.67 -32.20 -5.33
CA VAL A 145 13.35 -32.50 -6.73
C VAL A 145 14.41 -33.44 -7.28
N TRP A 146 13.98 -34.66 -7.56
CA TRP A 146 14.83 -35.75 -8.03
C TRP A 146 14.65 -35.95 -9.53
N GLY A 147 15.71 -35.73 -10.30
CA GLY A 147 15.81 -36.21 -11.67
C GLY A 147 15.94 -37.73 -11.74
N PRO A 148 15.75 -38.33 -12.93
CA PRO A 148 15.91 -39.77 -13.12
C PRO A 148 17.29 -40.28 -12.69
N GLY A 149 17.33 -41.39 -11.94
CA GLY A 149 18.56 -42.03 -11.48
C GLY A 149 19.33 -41.29 -10.37
N GLN A 150 18.83 -40.17 -9.86
CA GLN A 150 19.49 -39.42 -8.80
C GLN A 150 19.26 -40.05 -7.42
N SER A 151 20.29 -39.99 -6.57
CA SER A 151 20.28 -40.53 -5.22
C SER A 151 21.12 -39.70 -4.27
N THR A 152 20.84 -39.80 -2.97
CA THR A 152 21.73 -39.30 -1.92
C THR A 152 22.89 -40.28 -1.69
N PRO A 153 23.99 -39.83 -1.06
CA PRO A 153 24.84 -40.70 -0.26
C PRO A 153 24.06 -41.34 0.92
N VAL A 154 24.66 -42.34 1.59
CA VAL A 154 24.17 -42.80 2.89
C VAL A 154 24.44 -41.70 3.91
N HIS A 155 23.42 -41.21 4.60
CA HIS A 155 23.52 -40.03 5.46
C HIS A 155 22.54 -40.07 6.63
N ASP A 156 22.74 -39.17 7.59
CA ASP A 156 21.81 -38.91 8.71
C ASP A 156 21.26 -37.48 8.70
N HIS A 157 20.33 -37.21 9.62
CA HIS A 157 19.65 -35.93 9.79
C HIS A 157 20.04 -35.25 11.10
N THR A 158 20.37 -36.01 12.15
CA THR A 158 20.67 -35.58 13.52
C THR A 158 19.50 -34.88 14.24
N VAL A 159 18.38 -34.72 13.54
CA VAL A 159 17.11 -34.14 14.00
C VAL A 159 15.97 -35.03 13.52
N TRP A 160 14.78 -34.90 14.10
CA TRP A 160 13.60 -35.55 13.57
C TRP A 160 13.25 -35.00 12.17
N GLY A 161 12.64 -35.83 11.34
CA GLY A 161 12.22 -35.47 9.99
C GLY A 161 11.01 -36.27 9.50
N LEU A 162 10.22 -35.63 8.64
CA LEU A 162 9.10 -36.24 7.93
C LEU A 162 9.29 -36.03 6.42
N ILE A 163 9.05 -37.07 5.64
CA ILE A 163 9.15 -37.05 4.18
C ILE A 163 7.77 -37.35 3.62
N GLY A 164 7.19 -36.39 2.91
CA GLY A 164 5.90 -36.54 2.25
C GLY A 164 6.03 -36.57 0.74
N MET A 165 5.56 -37.64 0.10
CA MET A 165 5.67 -37.78 -1.35
C MET A 165 4.58 -36.96 -2.06
N LEU A 166 4.96 -36.00 -2.91
CA LEU A 166 4.01 -35.15 -3.64
C LEU A 166 3.79 -35.61 -5.09
N ARG A 167 4.87 -35.84 -5.85
CA ARG A 167 4.82 -36.25 -7.27
C ARG A 167 5.80 -37.39 -7.54
N GLY A 168 5.44 -38.38 -8.35
CA GLY A 168 6.36 -39.47 -8.70
C GLY A 168 6.53 -40.48 -7.56
N SER A 169 7.74 -41.02 -7.37
CA SER A 169 8.01 -42.01 -6.33
C SER A 169 9.48 -42.02 -5.89
N GLU A 170 9.70 -42.29 -4.60
CA GLU A 170 11.01 -42.30 -3.96
C GLU A 170 11.24 -43.64 -3.25
N CYS A 171 12.45 -44.17 -3.29
CA CYS A 171 12.86 -45.35 -2.53
C CYS A 171 13.81 -44.94 -1.39
N CYS A 172 13.62 -45.57 -0.23
CA CYS A 172 14.44 -45.40 0.97
C CYS A 172 14.97 -46.76 1.44
N GLN A 173 16.27 -46.81 1.76
CA GLN A 173 16.92 -47.96 2.38
C GLN A 173 17.58 -47.52 3.67
N ALA A 174 17.17 -48.09 4.80
CA ALA A 174 17.83 -47.89 6.08
C ALA A 174 19.19 -48.60 6.13
N TYR A 175 20.12 -48.06 6.93
CA TYR A 175 21.47 -48.59 7.15
C TYR A 175 21.80 -48.63 8.64
N ALA A 176 22.57 -49.63 9.06
CA ALA A 176 23.13 -49.72 10.41
C ALA A 176 24.62 -50.04 10.38
N ALA A 177 25.35 -49.53 11.37
CA ALA A 177 26.76 -49.85 11.54
C ALA A 177 26.93 -51.31 11.97
N ASP A 178 27.84 -52.02 11.30
CA ASP A 178 28.33 -53.32 11.74
C ASP A 178 29.39 -53.19 12.85
N ALA A 179 29.91 -54.32 13.33
CA ALA A 179 30.92 -54.36 14.40
C ALA A 179 32.24 -53.64 14.04
N THR A 180 32.49 -53.35 12.76
CA THR A 180 33.67 -52.62 12.28
C THR A 180 33.42 -51.13 12.10
N GLY A 181 32.18 -50.66 12.33
CA GLY A 181 31.76 -49.27 12.11
C GLY A 181 31.42 -48.95 10.66
N THR A 182 31.26 -49.97 9.80
CA THR A 182 30.84 -49.80 8.40
C THR A 182 29.32 -49.91 8.31
N TYR A 183 28.67 -49.01 7.57
CA TYR A 183 27.22 -48.98 7.46
C TYR A 183 26.73 -49.93 6.36
N GLN A 184 25.90 -50.90 6.74
CA GLN A 184 25.31 -51.89 5.83
C GLN A 184 23.80 -51.71 5.72
N PRO A 185 23.18 -52.04 4.56
CA PRO A 185 21.73 -52.00 4.39
C PRO A 185 21.01 -52.84 5.46
N GLN A 186 20.00 -52.25 6.08
CA GLN A 186 19.18 -52.88 7.10
C GLN A 186 17.72 -52.90 6.66
N GLY A 187 17.10 -54.08 6.69
CA GLY A 187 15.68 -54.24 6.35
C GLY A 187 15.38 -54.07 4.85
N PRO A 188 14.10 -54.19 4.47
CA PRO A 188 13.68 -54.05 3.08
C PRO A 188 13.77 -52.60 2.59
N VAL A 189 13.88 -52.42 1.27
CA VAL A 189 13.69 -51.12 0.64
C VAL A 189 12.23 -50.70 0.77
N HIS A 190 11.98 -49.50 1.27
CA HIS A 190 10.67 -48.88 1.33
C HIS A 190 10.47 -47.98 0.11
N THR A 191 9.30 -48.01 -0.52
CA THR A 191 8.96 -47.17 -1.69
C THR A 191 7.76 -46.30 -1.35
N LEU A 192 7.94 -44.98 -1.42
CA LEU A 192 6.93 -43.97 -1.17
C LEU A 192 6.23 -43.58 -2.48
N ARG A 193 4.90 -43.51 -2.43
CA ARG A 193 4.01 -43.06 -3.52
C ARG A 193 3.31 -41.77 -3.10
N PRO A 194 2.76 -40.98 -4.04
CA PRO A 194 2.13 -39.70 -3.70
C PRO A 194 1.08 -39.85 -2.60
N GLY A 195 1.16 -39.02 -1.56
CA GLY A 195 0.34 -39.10 -0.35
C GLY A 195 0.96 -39.91 0.80
N ASP A 196 1.97 -40.74 0.54
CA ASP A 196 2.69 -41.48 1.58
C ASP A 196 3.60 -40.56 2.38
N ILE A 197 3.70 -40.84 3.68
CA ILE A 197 4.58 -40.14 4.61
C ILE A 197 5.53 -41.14 5.28
N ASP A 198 6.82 -40.82 5.32
CA ASP A 198 7.83 -41.50 6.10
C ASP A 198 8.37 -40.63 7.24
N ALA A 199 8.97 -41.24 8.26
CA ALA A 199 9.54 -40.55 9.41
C ALA A 199 10.95 -41.06 9.72
N VAL A 200 11.85 -40.13 10.03
CA VAL A 200 13.24 -40.42 10.41
C VAL A 200 13.58 -39.61 11.65
N SER A 201 14.34 -40.21 12.57
CA SER A 201 14.91 -39.47 13.70
C SER A 201 16.04 -40.27 14.34
N PRO A 202 16.90 -39.63 15.14
CA PRO A 202 17.92 -40.36 15.91
C PRO A 202 17.35 -41.48 16.79
N THR A 203 16.08 -41.40 17.21
CA THR A 203 15.42 -42.40 18.07
C THR A 203 14.73 -43.51 17.29
N LEU A 204 14.29 -43.26 16.06
CA LEU A 204 13.59 -44.23 15.19
C LEU A 204 14.54 -44.98 14.23
N GLY A 205 15.64 -44.35 13.86
CA GLY A 205 16.52 -44.78 12.77
C GLY A 205 16.73 -43.61 11.80
N ASP A 206 17.97 -43.13 11.74
CA ASP A 206 18.30 -41.90 11.02
C ASP A 206 19.17 -42.14 9.79
N VAL A 207 20.01 -43.19 9.81
CA VAL A 207 20.98 -43.42 8.73
C VAL A 207 20.33 -44.17 7.56
N HIS A 208 20.25 -43.52 6.40
CA HIS A 208 19.61 -44.12 5.24
C HIS A 208 20.13 -43.56 3.91
N LYS A 209 19.71 -44.20 2.82
CA LYS A 209 19.92 -43.76 1.45
C LYS A 209 18.59 -43.60 0.75
N VAL A 210 18.43 -42.48 0.05
CA VAL A 210 17.24 -42.14 -0.73
C VAL A 210 17.58 -42.05 -2.21
N TRP A 211 16.67 -42.51 -3.07
CA TRP A 211 16.79 -42.31 -4.51
C TRP A 211 15.44 -42.21 -5.21
N ASN A 212 15.44 -41.59 -6.40
CA ASN A 212 14.27 -41.58 -7.27
C ASN A 212 13.93 -42.99 -7.73
N ALA A 213 12.73 -43.47 -7.45
CA ALA A 213 12.27 -44.80 -7.83
C ALA A 213 12.01 -44.92 -9.34
N LEU A 214 11.83 -43.80 -10.04
CA LEU A 214 11.44 -43.75 -11.44
C LEU A 214 12.65 -43.51 -12.35
N PRO A 215 12.88 -44.36 -13.37
CA PRO A 215 14.06 -44.29 -14.24
C PRO A 215 13.95 -43.24 -15.35
N ASP A 216 12.76 -42.67 -15.57
CA ASP A 216 12.46 -41.80 -16.71
C ASP A 216 11.69 -40.52 -16.34
N GLN A 217 11.35 -40.34 -15.04
CA GLN A 217 10.51 -39.25 -14.58
C GLN A 217 11.08 -38.55 -13.35
N VAL A 218 10.69 -37.29 -13.17
CA VAL A 218 11.02 -36.51 -11.99
C VAL A 218 10.11 -36.90 -10.83
N SER A 219 10.70 -37.03 -9.65
CA SER A 219 9.97 -37.22 -8.40
C SER A 219 10.17 -36.01 -7.49
N ILE A 220 9.12 -35.61 -6.77
CA ILE A 220 9.14 -34.47 -5.84
C ILE A 220 8.58 -34.90 -4.50
N SER A 221 9.40 -34.78 -3.46
CA SER A 221 9.03 -35.01 -2.07
C SER A 221 9.19 -33.72 -1.26
N ILE A 222 8.32 -33.56 -0.26
CA ILE A 222 8.33 -32.44 0.68
C ILE A 222 8.91 -32.95 2.00
N HIS A 223 10.05 -32.39 2.36
CA HIS A 223 10.79 -32.78 3.55
C HIS A 223 10.58 -31.74 4.63
N VAL A 224 10.26 -32.19 5.83
CA VAL A 224 10.11 -31.35 7.02
C VAL A 224 11.13 -31.83 8.03
N TYR A 225 11.97 -30.92 8.53
CA TYR A 225 13.02 -31.26 9.49
C TYR A 225 12.89 -30.43 10.75
N GLY A 226 13.20 -31.02 11.90
CA GLY A 226 13.22 -30.37 13.22
C GLY A 226 14.37 -29.37 13.45
N ALA A 227 14.88 -28.77 12.39
CA ALA A 227 15.80 -27.64 12.39
C ALA A 227 15.93 -27.03 10.98
N ASP A 228 16.67 -25.93 10.83
CA ASP A 228 17.18 -25.50 9.52
C ASP A 228 18.32 -26.41 9.05
N ILE A 229 18.04 -27.34 8.15
CA ILE A 229 19.06 -28.27 7.62
C ILE A 229 20.15 -27.57 6.79
N GLY A 230 19.96 -26.30 6.44
CA GLY A 230 20.98 -25.44 5.85
C GLY A 230 21.98 -24.87 6.86
N GLN A 231 21.78 -25.13 8.15
CA GLN A 231 22.68 -24.71 9.24
C GLN A 231 23.10 -25.86 10.17
N VAL A 232 22.42 -27.01 10.13
CA VAL A 232 22.78 -28.18 10.94
C VAL A 232 23.90 -28.98 10.28
N GLN A 233 24.95 -29.28 11.06
CA GLN A 233 26.02 -30.18 10.66
C GLN A 233 25.58 -31.65 10.81
N ARG A 234 25.71 -32.41 9.73
CA ARG A 234 25.27 -33.81 9.58
C ARG A 234 26.38 -34.69 9.01
N TRP A 235 26.14 -35.98 8.89
CA TRP A 235 27.15 -36.95 8.49
C TRP A 235 26.73 -37.76 7.26
N VAL A 236 27.66 -37.87 6.31
CA VAL A 236 27.64 -38.89 5.27
C VAL A 236 28.52 -40.06 5.73
N TYR A 237 28.08 -41.28 5.44
CA TYR A 237 28.77 -42.53 5.78
C TYR A 237 29.25 -43.21 4.48
N PRO A 238 30.54 -43.08 4.13
CA PRO A 238 31.09 -43.68 2.92
C PRO A 238 31.14 -45.22 3.00
N PRO A 239 31.03 -45.94 1.88
CA PRO A 239 31.14 -47.40 1.85
C PRO A 239 32.46 -47.95 2.40
N GLU A 240 33.55 -47.18 2.28
CA GLU A 240 34.89 -47.52 2.80
C GLU A 240 35.03 -47.35 4.32
N GLY A 241 33.99 -46.86 5.00
CA GLY A 241 33.96 -46.64 6.44
C GLY A 241 34.25 -45.19 6.87
N GLY A 242 34.04 -44.90 8.15
CA GLY A 242 34.17 -43.56 8.71
C GLY A 242 32.95 -42.65 8.46
N ARG A 243 33.10 -41.35 8.73
CA ARG A 243 32.04 -40.34 8.52
C ARG A 243 32.61 -39.03 8.02
N LYS A 244 31.87 -38.34 7.16
CA LYS A 244 32.21 -37.02 6.60
C LYS A 244 31.13 -36.00 6.98
N GLY A 245 31.54 -34.92 7.64
CA GLY A 245 30.64 -33.83 8.01
C GLY A 245 30.17 -33.02 6.79
N PHE A 246 28.91 -32.63 6.76
CA PHE A 246 28.35 -31.71 5.76
C PHE A 246 27.19 -30.88 6.32
N VAL A 247 26.86 -29.79 5.63
CA VAL A 247 25.64 -29.00 5.84
C VAL A 247 24.91 -28.97 4.50
N SER A 248 23.58 -29.00 4.50
CA SER A 248 22.79 -29.05 3.26
C SER A 248 22.89 -27.72 2.52
N GLY A 249 23.13 -27.76 1.21
CA GLY A 249 23.04 -26.58 0.36
C GLY A 249 21.64 -26.41 -0.20
N TYR A 250 21.03 -25.23 -0.02
CA TYR A 250 19.82 -24.86 -0.74
C TYR A 250 20.13 -24.48 -2.19
N SER A 251 19.29 -24.95 -3.10
CA SER A 251 19.36 -24.64 -4.52
C SER A 251 18.79 -23.24 -4.76
N PRO A 252 19.49 -22.35 -5.50
CA PRO A 252 18.94 -21.05 -5.83
C PRO A 252 17.70 -21.23 -6.71
N VAL A 253 16.64 -20.49 -6.41
CA VAL A 253 15.47 -20.43 -7.29
C VAL A 253 15.93 -19.85 -8.61
N ARG A 254 15.94 -20.66 -9.67
CA ARG A 254 16.24 -20.18 -11.01
C ARG A 254 14.94 -19.63 -11.59
N HIS A 255 14.86 -18.31 -11.70
CA HIS A 255 13.83 -17.71 -12.55
C HIS A 255 14.10 -18.13 -13.99
N ASP A 256 13.05 -18.45 -14.73
CA ASP A 256 13.16 -18.75 -16.16
C ASP A 256 13.81 -17.54 -16.86
N PRO A 257 14.97 -17.68 -17.54
CA PRO A 257 15.55 -16.60 -18.32
C PRO A 257 14.61 -16.11 -19.44
N ALA A 258 13.62 -16.92 -19.83
CA ALA A 258 12.56 -16.55 -20.75
C ALA A 258 11.41 -15.74 -20.09
N ASP A 259 11.40 -15.60 -18.76
CA ASP A 259 10.41 -14.78 -18.06
C ASP A 259 10.50 -13.31 -18.54
N PRO A 260 9.41 -12.73 -19.08
CA PRO A 260 9.40 -11.35 -19.55
C PRO A 260 9.81 -10.32 -18.50
N LEU A 261 9.57 -10.58 -17.21
CA LEU A 261 10.01 -9.71 -16.12
C LEU A 261 11.54 -9.77 -15.95
N VAL A 262 12.13 -10.97 -15.97
CA VAL A 262 13.59 -11.16 -15.87
C VAL A 262 14.29 -10.51 -17.06
N GLN A 263 13.78 -10.72 -18.28
CA GLN A 263 14.34 -10.08 -19.48
C GLN A 263 14.27 -8.55 -19.41
N ARG A 264 13.15 -8.01 -18.90
CA ARG A 264 12.96 -6.56 -18.75
C ARG A 264 13.90 -5.97 -17.69
N LEU A 265 14.06 -6.63 -16.55
CA LEU A 265 14.99 -6.22 -15.49
C LEU A 265 16.45 -6.31 -15.94
N ALA A 266 16.79 -7.23 -16.85
CA ALA A 266 18.12 -7.34 -17.43
C ALA A 266 18.38 -6.34 -18.58
N SER A 267 17.34 -5.85 -19.25
CA SER A 267 17.46 -4.94 -20.39
C SER A 267 17.83 -3.52 -19.93
N PRO A 268 18.57 -2.74 -20.76
CA PRO A 268 18.80 -1.31 -20.49
C PRO A 268 17.48 -0.56 -20.33
N LEU A 269 17.42 0.38 -19.38
CA LEU A 269 16.23 1.21 -19.18
C LEU A 269 16.08 2.21 -20.35
N PRO A 270 14.87 2.37 -20.92
CA PRO A 270 14.59 3.41 -21.88
C PRO A 270 14.87 4.81 -21.31
N ILE A 271 15.25 5.76 -22.17
CA ILE A 271 15.48 7.16 -21.82
C ILE A 271 14.39 8.03 -22.44
N THR A 272 13.79 8.93 -21.64
CA THR A 272 12.84 9.95 -22.10
C THR A 272 13.45 11.34 -21.94
N THR A 273 13.36 12.17 -22.97
CA THR A 273 13.87 13.56 -22.95
C THR A 273 12.84 14.55 -22.41
N MET A 274 13.28 15.74 -21.97
CA MET A 274 12.37 16.82 -21.57
C MET A 274 11.36 17.16 -22.68
N ALA A 275 11.79 17.22 -23.95
CA ALA A 275 10.91 17.51 -25.09
C ALA A 275 9.77 16.49 -25.23
N GLN A 276 10.06 15.20 -25.01
CA GLN A 276 9.05 14.14 -25.06
C GLN A 276 8.08 14.17 -23.86
N VAL A 277 8.54 14.61 -22.68
CA VAL A 277 7.66 14.87 -21.53
C VAL A 277 6.75 16.06 -21.85
N ARG A 278 7.34 17.15 -22.34
CA ARG A 278 6.61 18.36 -22.74
C ARG A 278 5.53 18.06 -23.79
N GLU A 279 5.87 17.28 -24.81
CA GLU A 279 4.92 16.86 -25.85
C GLU A 279 3.73 16.11 -25.23
N ALA A 280 3.98 15.11 -24.38
CA ALA A 280 2.93 14.35 -23.69
C ALA A 280 2.02 15.27 -22.86
N LEU A 281 2.58 16.24 -22.14
CA LEU A 281 1.82 17.23 -21.37
C LEU A 281 0.93 18.12 -22.27
N LEU A 282 1.47 18.60 -23.39
CA LEU A 282 0.75 19.47 -24.32
C LEU A 282 -0.41 18.75 -25.02
N ILE A 283 -0.22 17.49 -25.43
CA ILE A 283 -1.29 16.68 -26.05
C ILE A 283 -2.17 15.96 -25.02
N ARG A 284 -1.90 16.17 -23.72
CA ARG A 284 -2.62 15.58 -22.57
C ARG A 284 -2.62 14.05 -22.57
N GLU A 285 -1.54 13.45 -23.04
CA GLU A 285 -1.29 12.01 -22.88
C GLU A 285 -0.98 11.70 -21.41
N GLU A 286 -1.48 10.57 -20.91
CA GLU A 286 -1.22 10.17 -19.52
C GLU A 286 0.26 9.92 -19.24
N ILE A 287 0.82 10.69 -18.31
CA ILE A 287 2.23 10.59 -17.91
C ILE A 287 2.39 10.79 -16.40
N ALA A 288 3.22 9.98 -15.77
CA ALA A 288 3.69 10.17 -14.40
C ALA A 288 5.18 10.54 -14.42
N LEU A 289 5.48 11.82 -14.22
CA LEU A 289 6.85 12.30 -14.02
C LEU A 289 7.15 12.26 -12.51
N LEU A 290 8.05 11.37 -12.10
CA LEU A 290 8.30 11.09 -10.68
C LEU A 290 9.69 11.54 -10.27
N ASP A 291 9.74 12.42 -9.27
CA ASP A 291 10.95 12.67 -8.50
C ASP A 291 11.07 11.62 -7.40
N VAL A 292 12.14 10.83 -7.44
CA VAL A 292 12.34 9.71 -6.50
C VAL A 292 13.27 10.06 -5.34
N ARG A 293 13.69 11.33 -5.25
CA ARG A 293 14.38 11.88 -4.08
C ARG A 293 13.38 12.10 -2.94
N GLU A 294 13.90 12.41 -1.75
CA GLU A 294 13.08 12.77 -0.60
C GLU A 294 12.36 14.13 -0.82
N GLU A 295 11.36 14.47 0.02
CA GLU A 295 10.53 15.67 -0.18
C GLU A 295 11.35 16.98 -0.12
N ASP A 296 12.33 17.09 0.79
CA ASP A 296 13.15 18.30 0.92
C ASP A 296 13.99 18.60 -0.34
N PRO A 297 14.83 17.68 -0.87
CA PRO A 297 15.55 17.91 -2.13
C PRO A 297 14.64 18.12 -3.34
N PHE A 298 13.45 17.48 -3.37
CA PHE A 298 12.42 17.78 -4.36
C PHE A 298 11.96 19.23 -4.26
N ALA A 299 11.60 19.70 -3.07
CA ALA A 299 11.07 21.04 -2.84
C ALA A 299 12.08 22.16 -3.11
N HIS A 300 13.38 21.87 -3.21
CA HIS A 300 14.34 22.89 -3.64
C HIS A 300 14.30 23.14 -5.15
N SER A 301 13.98 22.12 -5.96
CA SER A 301 13.91 22.25 -7.41
C SER A 301 13.28 21.03 -8.10
N HIS A 302 12.21 21.25 -8.86
CA HIS A 302 11.52 20.21 -9.64
C HIS A 302 10.70 20.81 -10.83
N PRO A 303 10.38 20.04 -11.88
CA PRO A 303 9.43 20.44 -12.93
C PRO A 303 8.00 20.64 -12.42
N LEU A 304 7.19 21.47 -13.09
CA LEU A 304 5.83 21.83 -12.66
C LEU A 304 4.95 20.62 -12.29
N PHE A 305 4.88 19.63 -13.18
CA PHE A 305 4.04 18.45 -13.02
C PHE A 305 4.81 17.21 -12.54
N ALA A 306 6.01 17.39 -12.00
CA ALA A 306 6.69 16.31 -11.30
C ALA A 306 5.99 16.04 -9.96
N ALA A 307 5.63 14.79 -9.70
CA ALA A 307 5.13 14.36 -8.41
C ALA A 307 6.26 13.74 -7.60
N ASN A 308 6.40 14.12 -6.33
CA ASN A 308 7.35 13.46 -5.44
C ASN A 308 6.82 12.09 -5.01
N LEU A 309 7.59 11.05 -5.28
CA LEU A 309 7.35 9.69 -4.79
C LEU A 309 8.71 9.06 -4.46
N PRO A 310 9.24 9.29 -3.23
CA PRO A 310 10.59 8.86 -2.86
C PRO A 310 10.80 7.36 -3.07
N LEU A 311 12.00 6.97 -3.53
CA LEU A 311 12.41 5.57 -3.77
C LEU A 311 11.98 4.66 -2.61
N GLY A 312 12.24 5.12 -1.38
CA GLY A 312 11.96 4.38 -0.16
C GLY A 312 10.49 4.06 0.08
N ARG A 313 9.56 4.60 -0.69
CA ARG A 313 8.10 4.45 -0.50
C ARG A 313 7.37 3.80 -1.67
N LEU A 314 8.06 3.50 -2.77
CA LEU A 314 7.44 3.05 -4.03
C LEU A 314 6.53 1.83 -3.83
N GLU A 315 6.97 0.80 -3.11
CA GLU A 315 6.17 -0.42 -2.92
C GLU A 315 4.91 -0.19 -2.10
N ALA A 316 4.94 0.79 -1.18
CA ALA A 316 3.82 1.11 -0.32
C ALA A 316 2.76 1.98 -1.01
N ASP A 317 3.19 2.87 -1.92
CA ASP A 317 2.35 3.96 -2.40
C ASP A 317 2.08 3.94 -3.92
N ALA A 318 2.95 3.32 -4.73
CA ALA A 318 2.83 3.39 -6.19
C ALA A 318 1.51 2.80 -6.71
N TRP A 319 1.10 1.63 -6.22
CA TRP A 319 -0.13 0.97 -6.70
C TRP A 319 -1.40 1.76 -6.47
N GLN A 320 -1.43 2.62 -5.45
CA GLN A 320 -2.55 3.49 -5.17
C GLN A 320 -2.50 4.76 -6.03
N ARG A 321 -1.32 5.38 -6.14
CA ARG A 321 -1.15 6.66 -6.83
C ARG A 321 -1.09 6.51 -8.35
N ILE A 322 -0.64 5.35 -8.86
CA ILE A 322 -0.50 5.03 -10.29
C ILE A 322 -1.15 3.65 -10.52
N PRO A 323 -2.48 3.54 -10.47
CA PRO A 323 -3.14 2.24 -10.45
C PRO A 323 -2.96 1.44 -11.75
N ARG A 324 -2.82 2.13 -12.89
CA ARG A 324 -2.62 1.51 -14.20
C ARG A 324 -1.14 1.15 -14.43
N ARG A 325 -0.86 -0.13 -14.72
CA ARG A 325 0.49 -0.70 -14.81
C ARG A 325 1.20 -0.46 -16.15
N ASP A 326 0.49 -0.03 -17.18
CA ASP A 326 1.05 0.40 -18.47
C ASP A 326 1.08 1.92 -18.64
N THR A 327 0.81 2.69 -17.56
CA THR A 327 1.05 4.14 -17.54
C THR A 327 2.51 4.45 -17.88
N ARG A 328 2.73 5.48 -18.71
CA ARG A 328 4.05 6.00 -19.01
C ARG A 328 4.64 6.67 -17.77
N VAL A 329 5.61 6.01 -17.14
CA VAL A 329 6.32 6.50 -15.96
C VAL A 329 7.73 6.96 -16.36
N VAL A 330 8.05 8.21 -16.03
CA VAL A 330 9.38 8.80 -16.21
C VAL A 330 9.92 9.12 -14.84
N VAL A 331 10.99 8.44 -14.41
CA VAL A 331 11.60 8.69 -13.11
C VAL A 331 12.88 9.50 -13.25
N TYR A 332 13.17 10.33 -12.25
CA TYR A 332 14.42 11.09 -12.21
C TYR A 332 14.87 11.38 -10.78
N ASP A 333 16.16 11.70 -10.69
CA ASP A 333 16.81 12.29 -9.52
C ASP A 333 17.73 13.44 -10.02
N ASN A 334 18.65 13.89 -9.18
CA ASN A 334 19.65 14.91 -9.51
C ASN A 334 21.09 14.35 -9.41
N GLY A 335 21.28 13.07 -9.75
CA GLY A 335 22.59 12.41 -9.76
C GLY A 335 22.93 11.63 -8.49
N GLU A 336 21.99 11.49 -7.55
CA GLU A 336 22.16 10.69 -6.33
C GLU A 336 22.22 9.18 -6.61
N GLY A 337 21.80 8.72 -7.80
CA GLY A 337 21.78 7.31 -8.18
C GLY A 337 20.53 6.55 -7.72
N LEU A 338 19.44 7.28 -7.42
CA LEU A 338 18.15 6.76 -6.96
C LEU A 338 17.22 6.39 -8.14
N ALA A 339 17.36 7.05 -9.29
CA ALA A 339 16.44 6.92 -10.42
C ALA A 339 16.40 5.52 -11.03
N GLU A 340 17.56 4.90 -11.28
CA GLU A 340 17.61 3.53 -11.83
C GLU A 340 17.05 2.49 -10.85
N PRO A 341 17.47 2.44 -9.57
CA PRO A 341 16.83 1.57 -8.58
C PRO A 341 15.32 1.74 -8.49
N ALA A 342 14.82 2.98 -8.56
CA ALA A 342 13.39 3.27 -8.56
C ALA A 342 12.69 2.71 -9.81
N ALA A 343 13.28 2.89 -10.99
CA ALA A 343 12.74 2.35 -12.23
C ALA A 343 12.65 0.82 -12.20
N ARG A 344 13.69 0.15 -11.70
CA ARG A 344 13.72 -1.32 -11.54
C ARG A 344 12.70 -1.80 -10.52
N MET A 345 12.55 -1.09 -9.41
CA MET A 345 11.51 -1.37 -8.42
C MET A 345 10.12 -1.29 -9.06
N LEU A 346 9.81 -0.22 -9.80
CA LEU A 346 8.56 -0.10 -10.52
C LEU A 346 8.36 -1.25 -11.54
N GLN A 347 9.39 -1.63 -12.31
CA GLN A 347 9.29 -2.81 -13.18
C GLN A 347 8.94 -4.08 -12.41
N SER A 348 9.55 -4.31 -11.24
CA SER A 348 9.23 -5.45 -10.36
C SER A 348 7.81 -5.41 -9.79
N LEU A 349 7.23 -4.21 -9.65
CA LEU A 349 5.84 -3.99 -9.23
C LEU A 349 4.83 -4.15 -10.40
N GLY A 350 5.32 -4.53 -11.58
CA GLY A 350 4.52 -4.80 -12.78
C GLY A 350 4.38 -3.60 -13.73
N TYR A 351 5.04 -2.47 -13.46
CA TYR A 351 4.98 -1.32 -14.38
C TYR A 351 5.74 -1.62 -15.67
N SER A 352 5.03 -1.53 -16.79
CA SER A 352 5.55 -1.98 -18.08
C SER A 352 6.22 -0.88 -18.91
N GLN A 353 5.85 0.38 -18.69
CA GLN A 353 6.37 1.55 -19.42
C GLN A 353 7.13 2.50 -18.49
N VAL A 354 8.31 2.07 -18.06
CA VAL A 354 9.17 2.85 -17.15
C VAL A 354 10.43 3.30 -17.89
N SER A 355 10.78 4.58 -17.74
CA SER A 355 11.97 5.18 -18.37
C SER A 355 12.67 6.15 -17.40
N LEU A 356 13.94 6.43 -17.66
CA LEU A 356 14.70 7.46 -16.96
C LEU A 356 14.60 8.80 -17.71
N LEU A 357 14.52 9.91 -16.97
CA LEU A 357 14.66 11.23 -17.57
C LEU A 357 16.11 11.47 -18.01
N SER A 358 16.29 11.84 -19.28
CA SER A 358 17.61 12.12 -19.86
C SER A 358 18.33 13.22 -19.07
N GLY A 359 19.44 12.87 -18.42
CA GLY A 359 20.26 13.78 -17.63
C GLY A 359 19.66 14.20 -16.29
N GLY A 360 18.56 13.57 -15.84
CA GLY A 360 17.90 13.90 -14.58
C GLY A 360 17.41 15.35 -14.52
N LEU A 361 17.35 15.92 -13.31
CA LEU A 361 16.94 17.30 -13.09
C LEU A 361 17.87 18.31 -13.80
N ALA A 362 19.19 18.08 -13.78
CA ALA A 362 20.15 18.91 -14.50
C ALA A 362 19.90 18.90 -16.02
N GLY A 363 19.55 17.73 -16.58
CA GLY A 363 19.16 17.59 -17.98
C GLY A 363 17.88 18.33 -18.33
N TRP A 364 16.90 18.37 -17.44
CA TRP A 364 15.69 19.18 -17.60
C TRP A 364 16.03 20.68 -17.72
N ALA A 365 16.83 21.19 -16.77
CA ALA A 365 17.26 22.59 -16.77
C ALA A 365 18.11 22.93 -18.01
N ALA A 366 19.07 22.08 -18.38
CA ALA A 366 19.93 22.29 -19.53
C ALA A 366 19.16 22.30 -20.86
N ALA A 367 18.03 21.58 -20.93
CA ALA A 367 17.14 21.59 -22.08
C ALA A 367 16.19 22.82 -22.10
N GLY A 368 16.30 23.74 -21.14
CA GLY A 368 15.47 24.94 -21.03
C GLY A 368 14.10 24.69 -20.37
N GLY A 369 13.93 23.58 -19.65
CA GLY A 369 12.71 23.33 -18.90
C GLY A 369 12.63 24.20 -17.65
N GLU A 370 11.46 24.80 -17.40
CA GLU A 370 11.24 25.60 -16.19
C GLU A 370 11.31 24.72 -14.94
N LEU A 371 11.90 25.27 -13.88
CA LEU A 371 12.04 24.62 -12.58
C LEU A 371 11.37 25.45 -11.50
N PHE A 372 10.67 24.75 -10.62
CA PHE A 372 9.93 25.31 -9.52
C PHE A 372 10.52 24.84 -8.20
N ARG A 373 10.28 25.59 -7.14
CA ARG A 373 10.58 25.24 -5.75
C ARG A 373 9.28 25.09 -4.97
N ASP A 374 9.39 24.67 -3.72
CA ASP A 374 8.29 24.33 -2.81
C ASP A 374 7.56 23.04 -3.23
N VAL A 375 6.36 22.80 -2.69
CA VAL A 375 5.53 21.62 -2.96
C VAL A 375 4.14 22.03 -3.43
N ASN A 376 3.45 21.10 -4.10
CA ASN A 376 2.09 21.30 -4.63
C ASN A 376 1.98 22.52 -5.56
N VAL A 377 3.04 22.75 -6.33
CA VAL A 377 3.23 23.92 -7.17
C VAL A 377 2.10 24.13 -8.21
N PRO A 378 1.57 23.09 -8.89
CA PRO A 378 0.43 23.27 -9.80
C PRO A 378 -0.76 23.97 -9.12
N SER A 379 -1.13 23.51 -7.93
CA SER A 379 -2.25 24.04 -7.15
C SER A 379 -2.00 25.46 -6.66
N LYS A 380 -0.78 25.74 -6.17
CA LYS A 380 -0.41 27.08 -5.69
C LYS A 380 -0.36 28.11 -6.83
N SER A 381 0.27 27.73 -7.94
CA SER A 381 0.36 28.57 -9.13
C SER A 381 -1.01 28.84 -9.73
N PHE A 382 -1.90 27.84 -9.70
CA PHE A 382 -3.30 28.03 -10.11
C PHE A 382 -4.04 29.00 -9.19
N GLY A 383 -3.84 28.93 -7.87
CA GLY A 383 -4.41 29.91 -6.93
C GLY A 383 -4.00 31.36 -7.26
N GLU A 384 -2.72 31.58 -7.55
CA GLU A 384 -2.24 32.92 -7.98
C GLU A 384 -2.80 33.34 -9.34
N LEU A 385 -2.96 32.39 -10.28
CA LEU A 385 -3.61 32.66 -11.57
C LEU A 385 -5.07 33.11 -11.38
N VAL A 386 -5.81 32.47 -10.46
CA VAL A 386 -7.19 32.86 -10.11
C VAL A 386 -7.24 34.29 -9.60
N GLU A 387 -6.39 34.68 -8.64
CA GLU A 387 -6.37 36.05 -8.12
C GLU A 387 -6.00 37.05 -9.24
N SER A 388 -5.04 36.71 -10.10
CA SER A 388 -4.58 37.59 -11.19
C SER A 388 -5.68 37.89 -12.22
N ILE A 389 -6.55 36.93 -12.52
CA ILE A 389 -7.62 37.05 -13.53
C ILE A 389 -8.91 37.59 -12.92
N ARG A 390 -9.33 37.08 -11.75
CA ARG A 390 -10.62 37.41 -11.13
C ARG A 390 -10.54 38.57 -10.17
N HIS A 391 -9.33 39.05 -9.86
CA HIS A 391 -9.07 40.09 -8.87
C HIS A 391 -9.76 39.76 -7.53
N THR A 392 -9.59 38.50 -7.08
CA THR A 392 -10.24 37.98 -5.88
C THR A 392 -10.04 38.95 -4.71
N PRO A 393 -11.11 39.48 -4.08
CA PRO A 393 -10.99 40.52 -3.06
C PRO A 393 -10.17 40.06 -1.86
N SER A 394 -9.27 40.92 -1.36
CA SER A 394 -8.48 40.64 -0.16
C SER A 394 -8.27 41.86 0.72
N LEU A 395 -8.22 41.65 2.05
CA LEU A 395 -7.89 42.66 3.05
C LEU A 395 -6.55 42.36 3.72
N PRO A 396 -5.71 43.38 4.01
CA PRO A 396 -4.48 43.21 4.76
C PRO A 396 -4.76 42.90 6.24
N ALA A 397 -3.83 42.19 6.90
CA ALA A 397 -3.99 41.76 8.29
C ALA A 397 -4.34 42.89 9.28
N PRO A 398 -3.69 44.09 9.25
CA PRO A 398 -4.07 45.21 10.12
C PRO A 398 -5.52 45.66 9.99
N GLU A 399 -6.10 45.60 8.79
CA GLU A 399 -7.49 46.00 8.58
C GLU A 399 -8.45 44.94 9.13
N VAL A 400 -8.18 43.66 8.90
CA VAL A 400 -8.98 42.57 9.49
C VAL A 400 -8.92 42.59 11.01
N LYS A 401 -7.73 42.82 11.60
CA LYS A 401 -7.59 43.00 13.05
C LYS A 401 -8.42 44.17 13.58
N ALA A 402 -8.37 45.32 12.91
CA ALA A 402 -9.17 46.48 13.32
C ALA A 402 -10.68 46.19 13.29
N LEU A 403 -11.16 45.46 12.29
CA LEU A 403 -12.57 45.04 12.20
C LEU A 403 -12.97 44.12 13.36
N ILE A 404 -12.11 43.16 13.72
CA ILE A 404 -12.34 42.27 14.86
C ILE A 404 -12.39 43.07 16.17
N GLU A 405 -11.45 43.98 16.39
CA GLU A 405 -11.37 44.78 17.63
C GLU A 405 -12.52 45.79 17.77
N GLN A 406 -13.07 46.26 16.65
CA GLN A 406 -14.24 47.14 16.62
C GLN A 406 -15.57 46.39 16.79
N GLY A 407 -15.55 45.05 16.84
CA GLY A 407 -16.77 44.24 16.90
C GLY A 407 -17.63 44.35 15.64
N ALA A 408 -17.01 44.54 14.48
CA ALA A 408 -17.73 44.58 13.21
C ALA A 408 -18.44 43.24 12.92
N ASP A 409 -19.56 43.29 12.18
CA ASP A 409 -20.33 42.11 11.78
C ASP A 409 -19.57 41.30 10.71
N LEU A 410 -18.72 40.38 11.17
CA LEU A 410 -17.91 39.50 10.32
C LEU A 410 -17.73 38.10 10.91
N VAL A 411 -17.42 37.15 10.04
CA VAL A 411 -16.92 35.82 10.42
C VAL A 411 -15.59 35.54 9.71
N VAL A 412 -14.66 34.90 10.43
CA VAL A 412 -13.37 34.45 9.88
C VAL A 412 -13.41 32.93 9.71
N LEU A 413 -13.26 32.44 8.47
CA LEU A 413 -13.34 31.02 8.13
C LEU A 413 -11.95 30.51 7.69
N ASP A 414 -11.41 29.53 8.40
CA ASP A 414 -10.11 28.94 8.10
C ASP A 414 -10.28 27.73 7.16
N ALA A 415 -9.75 27.85 5.93
CA ALA A 415 -9.93 26.88 4.85
C ALA A 415 -8.96 25.68 4.90
N ARG A 416 -8.09 25.61 5.92
CA ARG A 416 -7.08 24.55 6.07
C ARG A 416 -7.66 23.28 6.70
N ARG A 417 -6.80 22.26 6.87
CA ARG A 417 -7.15 21.12 7.72
C ARG A 417 -7.31 21.56 9.18
N PHE A 418 -8.10 20.79 9.92
CA PHE A 418 -8.36 21.07 11.33
C PHE A 418 -7.08 21.04 12.19
N ASP A 419 -6.13 20.15 11.90
CA ASP A 419 -4.84 20.08 12.62
C ASP A 419 -3.97 21.34 12.41
N GLU A 420 -3.98 21.91 11.20
CA GLU A 420 -3.28 23.17 10.90
C GLU A 420 -3.94 24.35 11.63
N TYR A 421 -5.27 24.41 11.64
CA TYR A 421 -6.03 25.41 12.39
C TYR A 421 -5.78 25.32 13.90
N HIS A 422 -5.78 24.09 14.44
CA HIS A 422 -5.53 23.86 15.86
C HIS A 422 -4.11 24.27 16.28
N THR A 423 -3.13 24.12 15.38
CA THR A 423 -1.74 24.55 15.63
C THR A 423 -1.63 26.06 15.82
N MET A 424 -2.25 26.83 14.91
CA MET A 424 -2.32 28.28 14.99
C MET A 424 -3.48 28.80 14.13
N SER A 425 -4.18 29.85 14.58
CA SER A 425 -5.35 30.39 13.88
C SER A 425 -5.50 31.90 14.09
N ILE A 426 -6.28 32.54 13.23
CA ILE A 426 -6.64 33.95 13.40
C ILE A 426 -7.61 34.06 14.59
N PRO A 427 -7.48 35.08 15.47
CA PRO A 427 -8.44 35.33 16.53
C PRO A 427 -9.87 35.34 15.99
N SER A 428 -10.81 34.73 16.72
CA SER A 428 -12.20 34.53 16.28
C SER A 428 -12.42 33.64 15.03
N GLY A 429 -11.38 33.03 14.46
CA GLY A 429 -11.47 32.07 13.35
C GLY A 429 -12.26 30.79 13.62
N ILE A 430 -12.98 30.28 12.63
CA ILE A 430 -13.73 29.01 12.68
C ILE A 430 -13.14 28.07 11.62
N SER A 431 -12.80 26.84 12.00
CA SER A 431 -12.32 25.84 11.04
C SER A 431 -13.43 25.45 10.07
N VAL A 432 -13.26 25.71 8.78
CA VAL A 432 -14.16 25.31 7.68
C VAL A 432 -13.30 24.93 6.47
N PRO A 433 -12.81 23.68 6.38
CA PRO A 433 -11.94 23.23 5.29
C PRO A 433 -12.51 23.57 3.91
N GLY A 434 -11.66 23.91 2.94
CA GLY A 434 -12.06 24.60 1.70
C GLY A 434 -13.33 24.08 0.99
N ALA A 435 -13.50 22.77 0.84
CA ALA A 435 -14.69 22.20 0.18
C ALA A 435 -15.99 22.38 0.99
N GLU A 436 -15.91 22.56 2.31
CA GLU A 436 -17.05 22.80 3.20
C GLU A 436 -17.56 24.24 3.10
N LEU A 437 -16.77 25.20 2.57
CA LEU A 437 -17.10 26.63 2.61
C LEU A 437 -18.49 26.94 2.02
N VAL A 438 -18.77 26.48 0.79
CA VAL A 438 -20.06 26.73 0.12
C VAL A 438 -21.21 26.00 0.81
N LEU A 439 -20.93 24.85 1.44
CA LEU A 439 -21.92 24.07 2.18
C LEU A 439 -22.31 24.76 3.50
N ARG A 440 -21.36 25.41 4.18
CA ARG A 440 -21.53 25.90 5.57
C ARG A 440 -21.68 27.41 5.70
N ALA A 441 -21.21 28.21 4.73
CA ALA A 441 -21.13 29.67 4.84
C ALA A 441 -22.48 30.33 5.15
N ARG A 442 -23.57 29.88 4.53
CA ARG A 442 -24.93 30.43 4.76
C ARG A 442 -25.42 30.23 6.19
N SER A 443 -25.04 29.13 6.84
CA SER A 443 -25.36 28.89 8.25
C SER A 443 -24.48 29.68 9.20
N LEU A 444 -23.22 29.92 8.83
CA LEU A 444 -22.26 30.65 9.66
C LEU A 444 -22.41 32.18 9.54
N ALA A 445 -22.91 32.66 8.40
CA ALA A 445 -23.17 34.08 8.13
C ALA A 445 -24.57 34.28 7.50
N PRO A 446 -25.65 34.00 8.26
CA PRO A 446 -27.02 34.03 7.72
C PRO A 446 -27.50 35.43 7.35
N ASN A 447 -26.93 36.48 7.94
CA ASN A 447 -27.20 37.85 7.53
C ASN A 447 -26.38 38.18 6.28
N PRO A 448 -27.00 38.56 5.14
CA PRO A 448 -26.29 38.87 3.91
C PRO A 448 -25.36 40.09 4.02
N SER A 449 -25.49 40.91 5.08
CA SER A 449 -24.57 42.01 5.35
C SER A 449 -23.32 41.60 6.14
N THR A 450 -23.32 40.43 6.78
CA THR A 450 -22.16 39.89 7.52
C THR A 450 -21.02 39.64 6.55
N ARG A 451 -19.84 40.20 6.84
CA ARG A 451 -18.64 39.99 6.02
C ARG A 451 -18.04 38.61 6.28
N ILE A 452 -17.71 37.90 5.22
CA ILE A 452 -16.98 36.63 5.32
C ILE A 452 -15.52 36.87 4.95
N VAL A 453 -14.62 36.62 5.91
CA VAL A 453 -13.16 36.65 5.70
C VAL A 453 -12.67 35.21 5.65
N VAL A 454 -12.13 34.77 4.51
CA VAL A 454 -11.53 33.43 4.39
C VAL A 454 -10.02 33.53 4.62
N ASN A 455 -9.44 32.71 5.49
CA ASN A 455 -7.99 32.65 5.68
C ASN A 455 -7.43 31.24 5.40
N CYS A 456 -6.12 31.21 5.20
CA CYS A 456 -5.31 30.02 5.33
C CYS A 456 -3.97 30.41 6.00
N ALA A 457 -2.91 29.64 5.78
CA ALA A 457 -1.58 29.96 6.30
C ALA A 457 -0.85 30.99 5.45
N GLY A 458 -0.89 30.82 4.12
CA GLY A 458 -0.34 31.73 3.11
C GLY A 458 -1.46 32.37 2.28
N ARG A 459 -1.53 32.03 0.99
CA ARG A 459 -2.44 32.68 0.02
C ARG A 459 -3.40 31.72 -0.70
N THR A 460 -2.91 30.55 -1.13
CA THR A 460 -3.64 29.65 -2.06
C THR A 460 -5.05 29.29 -1.61
N ARG A 461 -5.20 28.67 -0.43
CA ARG A 461 -6.51 28.18 0.06
C ARG A 461 -7.49 29.31 0.38
N SER A 462 -7.00 30.48 0.81
CA SER A 462 -7.89 31.64 1.02
C SER A 462 -8.37 32.23 -0.29
N ILE A 463 -7.53 32.35 -1.31
CA ILE A 463 -7.96 32.79 -2.65
C ILE A 463 -9.02 31.83 -3.21
N ILE A 464 -8.72 30.52 -3.25
CA ILE A 464 -9.63 29.49 -3.76
C ILE A 464 -10.93 29.47 -2.95
N GLY A 465 -10.86 29.56 -1.62
CA GLY A 465 -12.04 29.58 -0.76
C GLY A 465 -12.92 30.82 -0.95
N THR A 466 -12.31 32.01 -1.01
CA THR A 466 -13.02 33.27 -1.29
C THR A 466 -13.68 33.22 -2.67
N GLN A 467 -12.93 32.80 -3.70
CA GLN A 467 -13.46 32.72 -5.06
C GLN A 467 -14.51 31.61 -5.20
N SER A 468 -14.47 30.56 -4.39
CA SER A 468 -15.51 29.53 -4.33
C SER A 468 -16.85 30.11 -3.88
N LEU A 469 -16.84 30.92 -2.82
CA LEU A 469 -18.03 31.58 -2.30
C LEU A 469 -18.59 32.62 -3.31
N ILE A 470 -17.71 33.38 -3.96
CA ILE A 470 -18.07 34.35 -5.00
C ILE A 470 -18.67 33.63 -6.22
N ASN A 471 -18.04 32.56 -6.70
CA ASN A 471 -18.54 31.78 -7.83
C ASN A 471 -19.90 31.16 -7.52
N ALA A 472 -20.12 30.69 -6.29
CA ALA A 472 -21.40 30.17 -5.81
C ALA A 472 -22.47 31.26 -5.57
N GLY A 473 -22.12 32.54 -5.76
CA GLY A 473 -23.09 33.64 -5.71
C GLY A 473 -23.69 33.89 -4.33
N ILE A 474 -22.92 33.66 -3.25
CA ILE A 474 -23.42 34.01 -1.91
C ILE A 474 -23.65 35.52 -1.79
N PRO A 475 -24.67 35.98 -1.06
CA PRO A 475 -25.01 37.40 -1.00
C PRO A 475 -24.03 38.22 -0.14
N ASN A 476 -23.26 37.56 0.72
CA ASN A 476 -22.34 38.20 1.65
C ASN A 476 -21.16 38.90 0.93
N PRO A 477 -20.65 40.03 1.46
CA PRO A 477 -19.35 40.53 1.04
C PRO A 477 -18.25 39.56 1.49
N VAL A 478 -17.52 38.99 0.53
CA VAL A 478 -16.46 38.00 0.77
C VAL A 478 -15.10 38.58 0.44
N VAL A 479 -14.14 38.35 1.33
CA VAL A 479 -12.73 38.73 1.13
C VAL A 479 -11.81 37.62 1.62
N ALA A 480 -10.63 37.51 1.03
CA ALA A 480 -9.53 36.73 1.58
C ALA A 480 -8.75 37.56 2.61
N LEU A 481 -8.27 36.94 3.69
CA LEU A 481 -7.20 37.52 4.50
C LEU A 481 -5.89 37.42 3.70
N ARG A 482 -5.37 38.57 3.27
CA ARG A 482 -4.14 38.63 2.47
C ARG A 482 -2.98 38.04 3.27
N ASN A 483 -2.33 37.03 2.67
CA ASN A 483 -1.17 36.31 3.22
C ASN A 483 -1.45 35.52 4.51
N GLY A 484 -2.72 35.34 4.92
CA GLY A 484 -3.11 34.40 5.95
C GLY A 484 -2.44 34.61 7.31
N THR A 485 -2.18 33.51 8.04
CA THR A 485 -1.48 33.56 9.33
C THR A 485 -0.04 34.07 9.20
N ILE A 486 0.63 33.83 8.07
CA ILE A 486 1.96 34.42 7.80
C ILE A 486 1.86 35.94 7.81
N GLY A 487 0.93 36.51 7.05
CA GLY A 487 0.71 37.96 6.99
C GLY A 487 0.35 38.56 8.34
N TRP A 488 -0.42 37.82 9.15
CA TRP A 488 -0.74 38.18 10.53
C TRP A 488 0.50 38.24 11.42
N THR A 489 1.36 37.22 11.37
CA THR A 489 2.63 37.19 12.11
C THR A 489 3.60 38.27 11.63
N LEU A 490 3.71 38.49 10.32
CA LEU A 490 4.57 39.54 9.75
C LEU A 490 4.11 40.94 10.13
N ALA A 491 2.81 41.14 10.37
CA ALA A 491 2.25 42.39 10.89
C ALA A 491 2.36 42.53 12.43
N ASP A 492 3.11 41.64 13.09
CA ASP A 492 3.32 41.60 14.54
C ASP A 492 2.00 41.46 15.33
N GLN A 493 1.05 40.70 14.78
CA GLN A 493 -0.24 40.42 15.39
C GLN A 493 -0.27 39.02 16.01
N THR A 494 -1.00 38.87 17.12
CA THR A 494 -1.06 37.63 17.89
C THR A 494 -2.02 36.62 17.27
N LEU A 495 -1.57 35.39 17.08
CA LEU A 495 -2.38 34.24 16.67
C LEU A 495 -2.99 33.53 17.90
N ASP A 496 -4.15 32.89 17.71
CA ASP A 496 -4.69 31.92 18.65
C ASP A 496 -4.00 30.56 18.47
N HIS A 497 -3.85 29.78 19.54
CA HIS A 497 -3.33 28.41 19.52
C HIS A 497 -4.28 27.46 20.24
N GLY A 498 -4.40 26.21 19.76
CA GLY A 498 -5.25 25.21 20.39
C GLY A 498 -6.76 25.44 20.20
N ALA A 499 -7.16 26.32 19.28
CA ALA A 499 -8.56 26.61 19.03
C ALA A 499 -9.31 25.37 18.49
N THR A 500 -10.58 25.23 18.86
CA THR A 500 -11.42 24.05 18.50
C THR A 500 -12.75 24.43 17.83
N ARG A 501 -12.96 25.71 17.56
CA ARG A 501 -14.18 26.24 16.93
C ARG A 501 -14.31 25.68 15.50
N ARG A 502 -15.45 25.04 15.21
CA ARG A 502 -15.75 24.33 13.97
C ARG A 502 -17.24 24.45 13.64
N PHE A 503 -17.61 24.23 12.39
CA PHE A 503 -19.01 24.11 11.97
C PHE A 503 -19.69 22.89 12.62
N ASP A 504 -21.03 22.93 12.74
CA ASP A 504 -21.82 21.77 13.13
C ASP A 504 -22.04 20.86 11.90
N LEU A 505 -21.61 19.60 12.02
CA LEU A 505 -21.75 18.59 10.96
C LEU A 505 -23.23 18.34 10.62
N ASN A 506 -24.12 18.45 11.60
CA ASN A 506 -25.55 18.17 11.45
C ASN A 506 -26.35 19.35 10.88
N GLN A 507 -25.75 20.54 10.79
CA GLN A 507 -26.44 21.74 10.32
C GLN A 507 -26.36 21.83 8.79
N LEU A 508 -27.47 21.51 8.13
CA LEU A 508 -27.62 21.45 6.66
C LEU A 508 -28.80 22.27 6.13
N ALA A 509 -29.25 23.29 6.88
CA ALA A 509 -30.46 24.08 6.58
C ALA A 509 -30.48 24.77 5.21
N HIS A 510 -29.31 24.94 4.56
CA HIS A 510 -29.17 25.56 3.24
C HIS A 510 -28.61 24.62 2.17
N GLN A 511 -28.54 23.31 2.44
CA GLN A 511 -27.87 22.36 1.55
C GLN A 511 -28.43 22.39 0.13
N THR A 512 -29.75 22.39 -0.05
CA THR A 512 -30.38 22.40 -1.39
C THR A 512 -29.98 23.63 -2.22
N GLU A 513 -29.94 24.81 -1.60
CA GLU A 513 -29.55 26.05 -2.26
C GLU A 513 -28.04 26.04 -2.59
N SER A 514 -27.20 25.61 -1.64
CA SER A 514 -25.76 25.45 -1.85
C SER A 514 -25.44 24.41 -2.93
N ALA A 515 -26.19 23.32 -3.02
CA ALA A 515 -26.02 22.27 -4.04
C ALA A 515 -26.39 22.77 -5.43
N ALA A 516 -27.49 23.52 -5.55
CA ALA A 516 -27.87 24.16 -6.81
C ALA A 516 -26.78 25.15 -7.29
N ALA A 517 -26.27 25.99 -6.39
CA ALA A 517 -25.19 26.92 -6.70
C ALA A 517 -23.88 26.20 -7.09
N ALA A 518 -23.49 25.16 -6.34
CA ALA A 518 -22.30 24.38 -6.64
C ALA A 518 -22.40 23.64 -7.98
N ARG A 519 -23.57 23.09 -8.30
CA ARG A 519 -23.83 22.46 -9.61
C ARG A 519 -23.66 23.46 -10.75
N ASP A 520 -24.17 24.68 -10.62
CA ASP A 520 -23.99 25.73 -11.62
C ASP A 520 -22.51 26.08 -11.83
N VAL A 521 -21.74 26.21 -10.74
CA VAL A 521 -20.29 26.45 -10.82
C VAL A 521 -19.57 25.30 -11.55
N ALA A 522 -19.89 24.04 -11.20
CA ALA A 522 -19.33 22.87 -11.86
C ALA A 522 -19.68 22.82 -13.35
N ALA A 523 -20.93 23.11 -13.72
CA ALA A 523 -21.36 23.18 -15.11
C ALA A 523 -20.63 24.27 -15.90
N ARG A 524 -20.45 25.47 -15.33
CA ARG A 524 -19.67 26.56 -15.94
C ARG A 524 -18.20 26.18 -16.17
N ALA A 525 -17.62 25.36 -15.29
CA ALA A 525 -16.27 24.82 -15.44
C ALA A 525 -16.17 23.63 -16.41
N GLY A 526 -17.28 23.17 -17.00
CA GLY A 526 -17.30 22.05 -17.93
C GLY A 526 -17.20 20.67 -17.27
N VAL A 527 -17.51 20.57 -15.97
CA VAL A 527 -17.55 19.29 -15.24
C VAL A 527 -18.66 18.41 -15.81
N GLN A 528 -18.36 17.13 -16.01
CA GLN A 528 -19.34 16.14 -16.46
C GLN A 528 -19.99 15.41 -15.28
N PHE A 529 -21.28 15.14 -15.36
CA PHE A 529 -22.03 14.40 -14.35
C PHE A 529 -22.31 12.97 -14.83
N VAL A 530 -22.08 11.98 -13.99
CA VAL A 530 -22.13 10.55 -14.35
C VAL A 530 -22.90 9.73 -13.31
N ASP A 531 -23.47 8.61 -13.73
CA ASP A 531 -24.08 7.61 -12.86
C ASP A 531 -23.13 6.44 -12.57
N LEU A 532 -23.55 5.51 -11.70
CA LEU A 532 -22.77 4.31 -11.35
C LEU A 532 -22.47 3.43 -12.57
N VAL A 533 -23.40 3.33 -13.53
CA VAL A 533 -23.21 2.57 -14.77
C VAL A 533 -22.05 3.17 -15.58
N THR A 534 -22.03 4.50 -15.71
CA THR A 534 -20.96 5.21 -16.41
C THR A 534 -19.64 5.13 -15.65
N LEU A 535 -19.64 5.22 -14.32
CA LEU A 535 -18.44 4.99 -13.50
C LEU A 535 -17.82 3.61 -13.79
N HIS A 536 -18.61 2.55 -13.78
CA HIS A 536 -18.12 1.20 -14.09
C HIS A 536 -17.56 1.09 -15.51
N ARG A 537 -18.14 1.80 -16.48
CA ARG A 537 -17.58 1.90 -17.84
C ARG A 537 -16.23 2.62 -17.84
N LEU A 538 -16.08 3.72 -17.10
CA LEU A 538 -14.82 4.46 -16.98
C LEU A 538 -13.73 3.64 -16.27
N GLN A 539 -14.12 2.82 -15.28
CA GLN A 539 -13.20 1.94 -14.54
C GLN A 539 -12.78 0.70 -15.34
N SER A 540 -13.61 0.24 -16.28
CA SER A 540 -13.29 -0.92 -17.14
C SER A 540 -12.46 -0.55 -18.38
N ASP A 541 -12.26 0.74 -18.66
CA ASP A 541 -11.36 1.23 -19.71
C ASP A 541 -9.90 1.03 -19.30
N ALA A 542 -9.30 -0.07 -19.76
CA ALA A 542 -7.91 -0.43 -19.47
C ALA A 542 -6.88 0.58 -20.05
N HIS A 543 -7.28 1.45 -20.97
CA HIS A 543 -6.37 2.41 -21.62
C HIS A 543 -6.29 3.76 -20.90
N ARG A 544 -7.01 3.94 -19.79
CA ARG A 544 -7.05 5.19 -19.03
C ARG A 544 -6.95 4.92 -17.54
N THR A 545 -6.35 5.87 -16.83
CA THR A 545 -6.31 5.89 -15.37
C THR A 545 -7.57 6.59 -14.86
N THR A 546 -8.36 5.94 -14.01
CA THR A 546 -9.56 6.51 -13.38
C THR A 546 -9.44 6.46 -11.86
N HIS A 547 -9.36 7.63 -11.22
CA HIS A 547 -9.37 7.75 -9.75
C HIS A 547 -10.81 7.97 -9.25
N LEU A 548 -11.27 7.12 -8.32
CA LEU A 548 -12.53 7.32 -7.60
C LEU A 548 -12.23 7.90 -6.21
N LEU A 549 -12.64 9.15 -5.98
CA LEU A 549 -12.28 9.92 -4.79
C LEU A 549 -13.50 10.39 -4.02
N ASP A 550 -13.51 10.13 -2.71
CA ASP A 550 -14.48 10.67 -1.76
C ASP A 550 -13.95 12.00 -1.21
N VAL A 551 -14.65 13.09 -1.47
CA VAL A 551 -14.21 14.44 -1.07
C VAL A 551 -14.80 14.93 0.25
N ARG A 552 -15.54 14.07 0.95
CA ARG A 552 -16.10 14.35 2.27
C ARG A 552 -15.02 14.32 3.36
N THR A 553 -15.42 14.52 4.61
CA THR A 553 -14.48 14.43 5.73
C THR A 553 -13.96 13.00 5.93
N PRO A 554 -12.74 12.80 6.46
CA PRO A 554 -12.24 11.48 6.81
C PRO A 554 -13.16 10.72 7.78
N GLU A 555 -13.87 11.44 8.65
CA GLU A 555 -14.85 10.89 9.59
C GLU A 555 -16.07 10.31 8.87
N GLU A 556 -16.64 11.04 7.89
CA GLU A 556 -17.76 10.54 7.08
C GLU A 556 -17.34 9.34 6.22
N TYR A 557 -16.15 9.40 5.61
CA TYR A 557 -15.58 8.27 4.86
C TYR A 557 -15.42 7.03 5.76
N GLY A 558 -14.86 7.20 6.96
CA GLY A 558 -14.65 6.11 7.92
C GLY A 558 -15.96 5.44 8.38
N GLN A 559 -17.07 6.17 8.37
CA GLN A 559 -18.39 5.64 8.72
C GLN A 559 -19.00 4.80 7.60
N SER A 560 -18.92 5.27 6.34
CA SER A 560 -19.40 4.55 5.17
C SER A 560 -18.86 5.18 3.88
N HIS A 561 -18.43 4.39 2.91
CA HIS A 561 -17.93 4.88 1.60
C HIS A 561 -18.18 3.88 0.47
N LEU A 562 -18.03 4.35 -0.78
CA LEU A 562 -18.13 3.50 -1.96
C LEU A 562 -16.98 2.48 -2.02
N PRO A 563 -17.25 1.22 -2.41
CA PRO A 563 -16.22 0.24 -2.66
C PRO A 563 -15.12 0.73 -3.61
N GLY A 564 -13.87 0.66 -3.17
CA GLY A 564 -12.71 1.07 -3.96
C GLY A 564 -12.49 2.59 -4.06
N ALA A 565 -13.30 3.41 -3.39
CA ALA A 565 -13.05 4.85 -3.29
C ALA A 565 -11.89 5.15 -2.34
N THR A 566 -11.11 6.19 -2.66
CA THR A 566 -10.07 6.72 -1.76
C THR A 566 -10.55 8.01 -1.10
N SER A 567 -10.36 8.15 0.22
CA SER A 567 -10.59 9.42 0.92
C SER A 567 -9.60 10.49 0.43
N ALA A 568 -10.14 11.60 -0.08
CA ALA A 568 -9.38 12.77 -0.52
C ALA A 568 -10.21 14.04 -0.25
N PRO A 569 -10.26 14.54 1.00
CA PRO A 569 -11.08 15.68 1.37
C PRO A 569 -10.90 16.87 0.41
N GLY A 570 -12.00 17.40 -0.12
CA GLY A 570 -11.96 18.20 -1.36
C GLY A 570 -11.02 19.41 -1.34
N GLY A 571 -10.98 20.15 -0.23
CA GLY A 571 -10.08 21.30 -0.09
C GLY A 571 -8.60 20.88 -0.16
N GLN A 572 -8.25 19.73 0.41
CA GLN A 572 -6.90 19.17 0.33
C GLN A 572 -6.60 18.54 -1.01
N LEU A 573 -7.59 17.90 -1.66
CA LEU A 573 -7.43 17.40 -3.02
C LEU A 573 -7.10 18.53 -4.01
N VAL A 574 -7.72 19.70 -3.88
CA VAL A 574 -7.41 20.87 -4.71
C VAL A 574 -6.04 21.46 -4.36
N GLN A 575 -5.66 21.47 -3.07
CA GLN A 575 -4.37 22.02 -2.61
C GLN A 575 -3.17 21.11 -2.90
N GLU A 576 -3.34 19.79 -2.87
CA GLU A 576 -2.28 18.77 -2.93
C GLU A 576 -2.58 17.72 -4.01
N THR A 577 -3.05 18.17 -5.18
CA THR A 577 -3.56 17.26 -6.23
C THR A 577 -2.52 16.22 -6.66
N ASP A 578 -1.25 16.61 -6.73
CA ASP A 578 -0.12 15.75 -7.11
C ASP A 578 0.18 14.62 -6.09
N HIS A 579 -0.22 14.78 -4.83
CA HIS A 579 -0.12 13.72 -3.83
C HIS A 579 -1.11 12.59 -4.13
N THR A 580 -2.34 12.93 -4.56
CA THR A 580 -3.41 11.96 -4.83
C THR A 580 -3.38 11.43 -6.26
N VAL A 581 -3.12 12.30 -7.24
CA VAL A 581 -3.22 12.03 -8.68
C VAL A 581 -1.93 12.49 -9.38
N PRO A 582 -0.82 11.72 -9.30
CA PRO A 582 0.43 12.09 -9.95
C PRO A 582 0.43 11.83 -11.48
N VAL A 583 -0.56 11.11 -12.00
CA VAL A 583 -0.67 10.81 -13.44
C VAL A 583 -1.37 11.98 -14.12
N ARG A 584 -0.60 12.92 -14.70
CA ARG A 584 -1.18 14.04 -15.45
C ARG A 584 -1.91 13.50 -16.68
N GLY A 585 -3.14 13.97 -16.91
CA GLY A 585 -4.02 13.45 -17.99
C GLY A 585 -4.96 12.32 -17.54
N ALA A 586 -4.86 11.85 -16.29
CA ALA A 586 -5.82 10.87 -15.75
C ALA A 586 -7.24 11.43 -15.60
N ARG A 587 -8.21 10.53 -15.48
CA ARG A 587 -9.60 10.83 -15.13
C ARG A 587 -9.77 10.86 -13.62
N ILE A 588 -10.55 11.82 -13.13
CA ILE A 588 -10.92 11.93 -11.73
C ILE A 588 -12.44 11.87 -11.63
N VAL A 589 -12.97 10.93 -10.84
CA VAL A 589 -14.39 10.87 -10.49
C VAL A 589 -14.52 11.20 -9.01
N LEU A 590 -15.21 12.29 -8.72
CA LEU A 590 -15.50 12.74 -7.36
C LEU A 590 -16.93 12.36 -6.97
N TYR A 591 -17.13 12.07 -5.69
CA TYR A 591 -18.47 12.01 -5.12
C TYR A 591 -18.51 12.60 -3.72
N ASP A 592 -19.71 13.01 -3.33
CA ASP A 592 -20.09 13.35 -1.97
C ASP A 592 -21.50 12.81 -1.69
N THR A 593 -22.10 13.23 -0.57
CA THR A 593 -23.49 12.88 -0.22
C THR A 593 -24.37 14.12 -0.04
N ASP A 594 -23.90 15.28 -0.49
CA ASP A 594 -24.52 16.58 -0.22
C ASP A 594 -24.78 17.43 -1.47
N GLY A 595 -24.13 17.10 -2.60
CA GLY A 595 -24.22 17.80 -3.87
C GLY A 595 -23.39 19.08 -3.96
N VAL A 596 -22.56 19.39 -2.95
CA VAL A 596 -21.79 20.64 -2.87
C VAL A 596 -20.30 20.38 -3.03
N ARG A 597 -19.73 19.55 -2.16
CA ARG A 597 -18.27 19.37 -2.02
C ARG A 597 -17.63 18.81 -3.28
N ALA A 598 -18.25 17.82 -3.91
CA ALA A 598 -17.80 17.20 -5.16
C ALA A 598 -17.89 18.19 -6.32
N CYS A 599 -19.02 18.89 -6.46
CA CYS A 599 -19.21 19.92 -7.49
C CYS A 599 -18.17 21.04 -7.39
N MET A 600 -17.96 21.60 -6.18
CA MET A 600 -16.99 22.68 -5.98
C MET A 600 -15.56 22.20 -6.22
N SER A 601 -15.18 21.04 -5.69
CA SER A 601 -13.84 20.49 -5.90
C SER A 601 -13.58 20.14 -7.38
N ALA A 602 -14.57 19.56 -8.07
CA ALA A 602 -14.48 19.26 -9.49
C ALA A 602 -14.33 20.52 -10.33
N SER A 603 -15.04 21.61 -9.99
CA SER A 603 -14.92 22.87 -10.73
C SER A 603 -13.48 23.41 -10.73
N TRP A 604 -12.75 23.25 -9.62
CA TRP A 604 -11.35 23.67 -9.52
C TRP A 604 -10.40 22.73 -10.24
N LEU A 605 -10.61 21.41 -10.14
CA LEU A 605 -9.82 20.45 -10.91
C LEU A 605 -10.01 20.64 -12.42
N ALA A 606 -11.23 20.92 -12.89
CA ALA A 606 -11.51 21.20 -14.29
C ALA A 606 -10.73 22.45 -14.77
N GLN A 607 -10.75 23.52 -13.98
CA GLN A 607 -9.96 24.74 -14.23
C GLN A 607 -8.44 24.49 -14.21
N MET A 608 -7.97 23.55 -13.40
CA MET A 608 -6.59 23.01 -13.45
C MET A 608 -6.36 22.00 -14.60
N ALA A 609 -7.28 21.96 -15.57
CA ALA A 609 -7.24 21.16 -16.79
C ALA A 609 -7.20 19.63 -16.57
N TRP A 610 -7.89 19.15 -15.53
CA TRP A 610 -8.17 17.73 -15.34
C TRP A 610 -9.44 17.29 -16.07
N GLU A 611 -9.46 16.05 -16.56
CA GLU A 611 -10.68 15.38 -16.99
C GLU A 611 -11.42 14.89 -15.73
N VAL A 612 -12.45 15.63 -15.31
CA VAL A 612 -13.11 15.41 -14.03
C VAL A 612 -14.62 15.21 -14.18
N TYR A 613 -15.13 14.28 -13.37
CA TYR A 613 -16.52 13.88 -13.32
C TYR A 613 -17.06 13.99 -11.89
N VAL A 614 -18.34 14.30 -11.74
CA VAL A 614 -19.07 14.18 -10.47
C VAL A 614 -20.06 13.02 -10.60
N LEU A 615 -19.96 12.07 -9.68
CA LEU A 615 -20.85 10.93 -9.59
C LEU A 615 -22.14 11.34 -8.85
N GLU A 616 -23.28 11.04 -9.47
CA GLU A 616 -24.60 11.40 -8.97
C GLU A 616 -25.48 10.16 -8.76
N GLY A 617 -26.62 10.36 -8.08
CA GLY A 617 -27.65 9.33 -7.90
C GLY A 617 -27.33 8.27 -6.85
N LEU A 618 -26.26 8.47 -6.05
CA LEU A 618 -25.88 7.56 -4.98
C LEU A 618 -26.99 7.39 -3.94
N GLN A 619 -27.21 6.15 -3.57
CA GLN A 619 -28.08 5.74 -2.47
C GLN A 619 -27.23 5.37 -1.25
N ALA A 620 -27.81 5.43 -0.06
CA ALA A 620 -27.13 5.02 1.17
C ALA A 620 -26.62 3.57 1.11
N ALA A 621 -27.31 2.70 0.37
CA ALA A 621 -26.91 1.29 0.19
C ALA A 621 -25.65 1.11 -0.66
N ASP A 622 -25.27 2.10 -1.49
CA ASP A 622 -24.06 2.05 -2.29
C ASP A 622 -22.80 2.23 -1.41
N LEU A 623 -22.93 2.99 -0.31
CA LEU A 623 -21.86 3.29 0.65
C LEU A 623 -21.68 2.12 1.63
N SER A 624 -21.13 1.01 1.15
CA SER A 624 -21.08 -0.27 1.86
C SER A 624 -19.77 -0.58 2.58
N GLU A 625 -18.66 0.10 2.27
CA GLU A 625 -17.38 -0.10 2.95
C GLU A 625 -17.26 0.82 4.18
N VAL A 626 -16.54 0.37 5.22
CA VAL A 626 -16.33 1.10 6.48
C VAL A 626 -14.85 1.10 6.87
N GLY A 627 -14.45 2.08 7.68
CA GLY A 627 -13.06 2.24 8.13
C GLY A 627 -12.16 2.87 7.06
N THR A 628 -10.91 2.42 6.98
CA THR A 628 -9.94 2.96 6.01
C THR A 628 -9.87 2.07 4.77
N ALA A 629 -9.69 2.67 3.59
CA ALA A 629 -9.57 1.94 2.33
C ALA A 629 -8.53 0.82 2.44
N ARG A 630 -8.89 -0.40 2.04
CA ARG A 630 -7.93 -1.48 1.85
C ARG A 630 -7.02 -1.11 0.68
N ARG A 631 -5.75 -0.84 0.98
CA ARG A 631 -4.74 -0.56 -0.05
C ARG A 631 -4.15 -1.90 -0.52
N PRO A 632 -4.25 -2.24 -1.81
CA PRO A 632 -3.59 -3.43 -2.33
C PRO A 632 -2.08 -3.28 -2.12
N GLN A 633 -1.45 -4.34 -1.61
CA GLN A 633 -0.01 -4.36 -1.39
C GLN A 633 0.65 -5.40 -2.29
N PRO A 634 1.79 -5.06 -2.91
CA PRO A 634 2.54 -6.03 -3.69
C PRO A 634 3.02 -7.17 -2.77
N ALA A 635 3.00 -8.40 -3.30
CA ALA A 635 3.61 -9.53 -2.63
C ALA A 635 5.12 -9.24 -2.41
N THR A 636 5.67 -9.70 -1.30
CA THR A 636 7.12 -9.66 -1.12
C THR A 636 7.76 -10.85 -1.82
N LEU A 637 8.95 -10.65 -2.38
CA LEU A 637 9.68 -11.71 -3.10
C LEU A 637 10.04 -12.92 -2.21
N TYR A 638 10.04 -12.73 -0.88
CA TYR A 638 10.36 -13.76 0.11
C TYR A 638 9.34 -13.75 1.25
N PRO A 639 9.08 -14.91 1.89
CA PRO A 639 8.34 -14.97 3.14
C PRO A 639 9.00 -14.06 4.18
N LEU A 640 8.23 -13.16 4.78
CA LEU A 640 8.74 -12.21 5.76
C LEU A 640 8.60 -12.77 7.16
N VAL A 641 9.69 -12.72 7.91
CA VAL A 641 9.68 -12.96 9.35
C VAL A 641 9.10 -11.74 10.05
N HIS A 642 8.09 -11.96 10.89
CA HIS A 642 7.44 -10.91 11.66
C HIS A 642 7.51 -11.20 13.16
N THR A 643 7.23 -10.18 13.96
CA THR A 643 7.11 -10.29 15.42
C THR A 643 5.90 -9.50 15.92
N SER A 644 5.45 -9.79 17.13
CA SER A 644 4.38 -9.05 17.81
C SER A 644 4.96 -8.01 18.78
N PRO A 645 4.16 -7.00 19.19
CA PRO A 645 4.55 -6.05 20.24
C PRO A 645 5.00 -6.73 21.55
N GLU A 646 4.33 -7.80 21.95
CA GLU A 646 4.64 -8.58 23.15
C GLU A 646 6.03 -9.18 23.10
N ARG A 647 6.35 -9.79 21.96
CA ARG A 647 7.62 -10.45 21.75
C ARG A 647 8.77 -9.44 21.63
N LEU A 648 8.54 -8.33 20.93
CA LEU A 648 9.51 -7.24 20.87
C LEU A 648 9.80 -6.67 22.27
N GLN A 649 8.78 -6.45 23.10
CA GLN A 649 8.97 -5.95 24.47
C GLN A 649 9.85 -6.88 25.31
N HIS A 650 9.70 -8.19 25.16
CA HIS A 650 10.55 -9.17 25.85
C HIS A 650 12.01 -9.07 25.40
N TRP A 651 12.24 -8.87 24.10
CA TRP A 651 13.58 -8.74 23.52
C TRP A 651 14.30 -7.45 23.88
N LEU A 652 13.57 -6.33 23.96
CA LEU A 652 14.13 -5.04 24.38
C LEU A 652 14.73 -5.10 25.81
N GLY A 653 14.32 -6.07 26.63
CA GLY A 653 14.90 -6.32 27.95
C GLY A 653 16.27 -7.01 27.96
N HIS A 654 16.76 -7.55 26.84
CA HIS A 654 17.91 -8.48 26.80
C HIS A 654 19.12 -8.03 25.93
N SER A 655 19.25 -6.74 25.62
CA SER A 655 20.44 -6.07 25.03
C SER A 655 20.93 -6.49 23.63
N ASP A 656 20.27 -7.42 22.93
CA ASP A 656 20.72 -7.92 21.61
C ASP A 656 19.85 -7.48 20.42
N THR A 657 18.79 -6.70 20.68
CA THR A 657 17.77 -6.32 19.70
C THR A 657 17.75 -4.82 19.45
N LEU A 658 17.86 -4.43 18.17
CA LEU A 658 17.73 -3.05 17.70
C LEU A 658 16.37 -2.83 17.03
N VAL A 659 15.73 -1.69 17.28
CA VAL A 659 14.52 -1.28 16.56
C VAL A 659 14.89 -0.23 15.52
N VAL A 660 14.49 -0.44 14.28
CA VAL A 660 14.66 0.51 13.17
C VAL A 660 13.29 1.03 12.74
N ASP A 661 13.04 2.32 12.89
CA ASP A 661 11.82 2.97 12.41
C ASP A 661 12.07 3.58 11.02
N VAL A 662 11.29 3.14 10.02
CA VAL A 662 11.34 3.62 8.63
C VAL A 662 10.16 4.52 8.28
N GLY A 663 9.36 4.94 9.27
CA GLY A 663 8.30 5.93 9.12
C GLY A 663 8.84 7.33 8.79
N SER A 664 7.96 8.33 8.77
CA SER A 664 8.41 9.72 8.63
C SER A 664 9.11 10.20 9.91
N SER A 665 10.10 11.09 9.79
CA SER A 665 10.78 11.68 10.94
C SER A 665 9.78 12.42 11.85
N ALA A 666 8.76 13.05 11.26
CA ALA A 666 7.69 13.69 12.01
C ALA A 666 6.88 12.70 12.87
N ALA A 667 6.59 11.51 12.35
CA ALA A 667 5.90 10.46 13.11
C ALA A 667 6.81 9.92 14.23
N PHE A 668 8.09 9.69 13.93
CA PHE A 668 9.08 9.23 14.91
C PHE A 668 9.22 10.21 16.09
N VAL A 669 9.40 11.51 15.82
CA VAL A 669 9.53 12.54 16.87
C VAL A 669 8.24 12.68 17.69
N LYS A 670 7.07 12.51 17.07
CA LYS A 670 5.77 12.53 17.77
C LYS A 670 5.64 11.36 18.75
N GLY A 671 6.23 10.21 18.43
CA GLY A 671 6.27 9.05 19.31
C GLY A 671 6.83 7.81 18.61
N HIS A 672 7.83 7.19 19.21
CA HIS A 672 8.48 5.99 18.69
C HIS A 672 8.71 4.93 19.78
N ILE A 673 8.98 3.68 19.36
CA ILE A 673 9.28 2.59 20.30
C ILE A 673 10.58 2.91 21.05
N PRO A 674 10.65 2.73 22.37
CA PRO A 674 11.82 3.11 23.15
C PRO A 674 13.13 2.53 22.59
N GLY A 675 14.14 3.39 22.45
CA GLY A 675 15.46 3.03 21.93
C GLY A 675 15.53 2.81 20.41
N ALA A 676 14.46 3.06 19.66
CA ALA A 676 14.46 2.93 18.20
C ALA A 676 15.48 3.88 17.52
N ARG A 677 15.86 3.52 16.29
CA ARG A 677 16.68 4.31 15.39
C ARG A 677 15.88 4.65 14.14
N TRP A 678 15.77 5.92 13.81
CA TRP A 678 15.08 6.38 12.61
C TRP A 678 16.03 6.41 11.41
N LEU A 679 15.62 5.79 10.30
CA LEU A 679 16.38 5.71 9.07
C LEU A 679 15.52 5.96 7.83
N LEU A 680 16.12 6.57 6.82
CA LEU A 680 15.57 6.65 5.47
C LEU A 680 15.92 5.41 4.66
N ARG A 681 14.91 4.76 4.08
CA ARG A 681 15.11 3.59 3.19
C ARG A 681 16.00 3.91 1.98
N SER A 682 15.93 5.13 1.46
CA SER A 682 16.78 5.62 0.36
C SER A 682 18.26 5.78 0.75
N ARG A 683 18.57 5.73 2.05
CA ARG A 683 19.91 5.94 2.59
C ARG A 683 20.49 4.75 3.35
N PHE A 684 19.90 3.55 3.17
CA PHE A 684 20.33 2.37 3.92
C PHE A 684 21.82 2.05 3.71
N GLU A 685 22.33 2.16 2.48
CA GLU A 685 23.75 1.88 2.20
C GLU A 685 24.70 2.80 2.97
N GLN A 686 24.32 4.05 3.19
CA GLN A 686 25.12 5.05 3.89
C GLN A 686 24.95 4.97 5.41
N ASP A 687 23.70 4.81 5.87
CA ASP A 687 23.35 5.05 7.27
C ASP A 687 23.33 3.74 8.10
N VAL A 688 23.02 2.58 7.51
CA VAL A 688 23.01 1.28 8.23
C VAL A 688 24.38 0.89 8.81
N PRO A 689 25.53 1.12 8.12
CA PRO A 689 26.84 0.82 8.69
C PRO A 689 27.17 1.59 9.98
N THR A 690 26.43 2.66 10.28
CA THR A 690 26.60 3.47 11.51
C THR A 690 25.80 2.94 12.69
N LEU A 691 24.92 1.96 12.48
CA LEU A 691 24.10 1.37 13.53
C LEU A 691 24.93 0.55 14.51
N PRO A 692 24.54 0.51 15.79
CA PRO A 692 25.18 -0.38 16.76
C PRO A 692 25.00 -1.85 16.34
N PRO A 693 25.97 -2.73 16.65
CA PRO A 693 25.85 -4.15 16.35
C PRO A 693 24.66 -4.77 17.09
N ALA A 694 23.90 -5.61 16.38
CA ALA A 694 22.77 -6.34 16.94
C ALA A 694 22.66 -7.72 16.30
N SER A 695 22.31 -8.73 17.11
CA SER A 695 21.98 -10.07 16.61
C SER A 695 20.60 -10.05 15.93
N ARG A 696 19.72 -9.13 16.36
CA ARG A 696 18.36 -8.97 15.86
C ARG A 696 18.02 -7.50 15.57
N VAL A 697 17.40 -7.26 14.43
CA VAL A 697 16.83 -5.97 14.05
C VAL A 697 15.33 -6.13 13.79
N VAL A 698 14.52 -5.31 14.44
CA VAL A 698 13.06 -5.25 14.21
C VAL A 698 12.72 -3.93 13.55
N VAL A 699 12.17 -4.01 12.34
CA VAL A 699 11.75 -2.83 11.56
C VAL A 699 10.31 -2.48 11.90
N THR A 700 10.06 -1.20 12.13
CA THR A 700 8.73 -0.64 12.35
C THR A 700 8.49 0.63 11.51
N CYS A 701 7.22 0.98 11.39
CA CYS A 701 6.67 2.22 10.87
C CYS A 701 5.26 2.33 11.48
N PRO A 702 4.51 3.44 11.32
CA PRO A 702 3.25 3.62 12.04
C PRO A 702 2.26 2.44 11.91
N ASP A 703 2.03 1.94 10.69
CA ASP A 703 1.03 0.92 10.37
C ASP A 703 1.63 -0.44 9.93
N GLY A 704 2.96 -0.58 9.99
CA GLY A 704 3.71 -1.75 9.52
C GLY A 704 3.81 -1.91 7.98
N ARG A 705 3.09 -1.10 7.19
CA ARG A 705 3.02 -1.25 5.73
C ARG A 705 4.35 -0.99 5.02
N LEU A 706 5.11 0.00 5.48
CA LEU A 706 6.42 0.31 4.93
C LEU A 706 7.51 -0.63 5.45
N SER A 707 7.36 -1.07 6.70
CA SER A 707 8.33 -1.93 7.40
C SER A 707 8.58 -3.24 6.66
N ARG A 708 7.51 -3.87 6.17
CA ARG A 708 7.59 -5.15 5.44
C ARG A 708 8.49 -5.07 4.21
N HIS A 709 8.51 -3.93 3.53
CA HIS A 709 9.32 -3.71 2.33
C HIS A 709 10.77 -3.37 2.67
N ALA A 710 11.04 -2.90 3.89
CA ALA A 710 12.39 -2.55 4.32
C ALA A 710 13.21 -3.76 4.78
N VAL A 711 12.60 -4.90 5.11
CA VAL A 711 13.30 -6.09 5.66
C VAL A 711 14.42 -6.57 4.75
N ALA A 712 14.15 -6.82 3.46
CA ALA A 712 15.15 -7.37 2.56
C ALA A 712 16.29 -6.38 2.23
N PRO A 713 16.02 -5.10 1.89
CA PRO A 713 17.06 -4.10 1.72
C PRO A 713 17.91 -3.88 2.97
N LEU A 714 17.29 -3.85 4.16
CA LEU A 714 18.00 -3.68 5.42
C LEU A 714 18.91 -4.89 5.71
N ARG A 715 18.41 -6.11 5.48
CA ARG A 715 19.21 -7.35 5.63
C ARG A 715 20.43 -7.36 4.71
N ALA A 716 20.32 -6.83 3.49
CA ALA A 716 21.43 -6.76 2.55
C ALA A 716 22.56 -5.81 3.02
N CYS A 717 22.25 -4.85 3.89
CA CYS A 717 23.21 -3.88 4.44
C CYS A 717 23.80 -4.31 5.79
N LEU A 718 23.31 -5.41 6.38
CA LEU A 718 23.73 -5.88 7.71
C LEU A 718 24.65 -7.12 7.59
N PRO A 719 25.60 -7.29 8.53
CA PRO A 719 26.45 -8.48 8.53
C PRO A 719 25.65 -9.75 8.84
N ALA A 720 26.03 -10.87 8.21
CA ALA A 720 25.50 -12.17 8.62
C ALA A 720 26.09 -12.57 10.00
N PRO A 721 25.32 -13.21 10.91
CA PRO A 721 23.97 -13.77 10.73
C PRO A 721 22.83 -12.90 11.32
N THR A 722 22.88 -11.56 11.22
CA THR A 722 21.85 -10.69 11.84
C THR A 722 20.43 -11.02 11.35
N GLN A 723 19.53 -11.29 12.30
CA GLN A 723 18.12 -11.56 12.04
C GLN A 723 17.37 -10.24 11.80
N VAL A 724 16.61 -10.13 10.71
CA VAL A 724 15.78 -8.95 10.42
C VAL A 724 14.31 -9.35 10.35
N LEU A 725 13.49 -8.72 11.19
CA LEU A 725 12.04 -8.93 11.28
C LEU A 725 11.31 -7.60 11.07
N TRP A 726 10.01 -7.65 10.80
CA TRP A 726 9.15 -6.48 10.91
C TRP A 726 8.10 -6.63 12.01
N LEU A 727 7.67 -5.52 12.59
CA LEU A 727 6.66 -5.48 13.64
C LEU A 727 5.25 -5.49 13.02
N THR A 728 4.47 -6.54 13.28
CA THR A 728 3.09 -6.65 12.78
C THR A 728 2.24 -5.51 13.33
N GLY A 729 1.59 -4.76 12.42
CA GLY A 729 0.79 -3.58 12.76
C GLY A 729 1.61 -2.35 13.22
N GLY A 730 2.94 -2.45 13.20
CA GLY A 730 3.84 -1.33 13.43
C GLY A 730 3.76 -0.69 14.81
N THR A 731 4.19 0.56 14.89
CA THR A 731 4.22 1.36 16.12
C THR A 731 2.81 1.64 16.65
N GLN A 732 1.78 1.66 15.80
CA GLN A 732 0.38 1.77 16.23
C GLN A 732 -0.07 0.52 16.99
N ALA A 733 0.28 -0.69 16.53
CA ALA A 733 -0.03 -1.91 17.27
C ALA A 733 0.73 -1.97 18.62
N TRP A 734 1.97 -1.49 18.64
CA TRP A 734 2.72 -1.30 19.90
C TRP A 734 1.96 -0.39 20.87
N GLN A 735 1.51 0.78 20.42
CA GLN A 735 0.77 1.70 21.28
C GLN A 735 -0.59 1.13 21.70
N ALA A 736 -1.33 0.48 20.79
CA ALA A 736 -2.62 -0.14 21.06
C ALA A 736 -2.53 -1.26 22.11
N SER A 737 -1.37 -1.89 22.22
CA SER A 737 -1.09 -2.90 23.26
C SER A 737 -0.74 -2.31 24.64
N GLY A 738 -0.92 -1.00 24.84
CA GLY A 738 -0.71 -0.30 26.10
C GLY A 738 0.76 -0.01 26.43
N ARG A 739 1.67 -0.15 25.46
CA ARG A 739 3.11 0.06 25.65
C ARG A 739 3.50 1.50 25.40
N ALA A 740 4.46 1.99 26.20
CA ALA A 740 4.92 3.37 26.15
C ALA A 740 5.68 3.67 24.85
N LEU A 741 5.63 4.94 24.43
CA LEU A 741 6.46 5.49 23.37
C LEU A 741 7.40 6.54 23.96
N ASP A 742 8.60 6.62 23.41
CA ASP A 742 9.51 7.75 23.61
C ASP A 742 9.04 8.93 22.76
N VAL A 743 9.04 10.13 23.33
CA VAL A 743 8.67 11.39 22.66
C VAL A 743 9.87 12.34 22.72
N ASN A 744 10.82 12.12 21.84
CA ASN A 744 12.06 12.90 21.75
C ASN A 744 12.67 12.78 20.34
N GLU A 745 13.79 13.47 20.10
CA GLU A 745 14.54 13.42 18.84
C GLU A 745 15.78 12.51 18.92
N THR A 746 15.91 11.69 19.97
CA THR A 746 17.04 10.76 20.10
C THR A 746 16.89 9.59 19.11
N GLY A 747 18.01 9.10 18.57
CA GLY A 747 17.97 7.99 17.63
C GLY A 747 17.69 8.36 16.17
N LEU A 748 17.66 9.66 15.82
CA LEU A 748 17.71 10.09 14.42
C LEU A 748 19.09 9.77 13.82
N VAL A 749 19.18 8.76 12.96
CA VAL A 749 20.43 8.34 12.31
C VAL A 749 20.56 9.00 10.94
N SER A 750 19.51 8.93 10.13
CA SER A 750 19.47 9.62 8.84
C SER A 750 19.30 11.13 9.01
N GLU A 751 19.76 11.89 8.02
CA GLU A 751 19.41 13.30 7.88
C GLU A 751 17.90 13.45 7.63
N ARG A 752 17.26 14.43 8.27
CA ARG A 752 15.81 14.67 8.17
C ARG A 752 15.45 15.46 6.91
N ILE A 753 15.64 14.82 5.77
CA ILE A 753 15.28 15.35 4.44
C ILE A 753 13.96 14.75 3.90
N ASP A 754 13.31 13.87 4.67
CA ASP A 754 12.06 13.17 4.31
C ASP A 754 10.86 14.10 4.19
N ARG A 755 10.96 15.29 4.77
CA ARG A 755 9.92 16.31 4.76
C ARG A 755 10.52 17.69 4.56
N TYR A 756 9.99 18.42 3.58
CA TYR A 756 10.30 19.82 3.36
C TYR A 756 9.81 20.66 4.54
N ARG A 757 10.67 21.56 5.05
CA ARG A 757 10.27 22.52 6.09
C ARG A 757 9.44 23.64 5.47
N ARG A 758 8.16 23.38 5.31
CA ARG A 758 7.14 24.29 4.75
C ARG A 758 7.09 25.60 5.55
N PRO A 759 7.40 26.77 4.95
CA PRO A 759 7.38 28.06 5.65
C PRO A 759 6.01 28.44 6.23
N TYR A 760 4.95 27.84 5.69
CA TYR A 760 3.54 28.06 6.05
C TYR A 760 2.99 27.06 7.08
N GLU A 761 3.80 26.15 7.61
CA GLU A 761 3.38 25.21 8.67
C GLU A 761 4.13 25.46 9.98
N GLY A 762 3.39 25.48 11.09
CA GLY A 762 3.93 25.74 12.43
C GLY A 762 4.19 27.22 12.72
N THR A 763 4.82 27.49 13.86
CA THR A 763 4.96 28.84 14.45
C THR A 763 6.40 29.28 14.63
N HIS A 764 7.37 28.41 14.30
CA HIS A 764 8.79 28.62 14.57
C HIS A 764 9.62 28.88 13.30
N ASN A 765 8.98 29.19 12.17
CA ASN A 765 9.69 29.55 10.95
C ASN A 765 10.24 30.98 11.06
N ARG A 766 11.43 31.19 10.50
CA ARG A 766 12.07 32.50 10.46
C ARG A 766 11.26 33.45 9.58
N ARG A 767 11.15 34.73 9.98
CA ARG A 767 10.38 35.75 9.25
C ARG A 767 10.85 35.90 7.81
N GLU A 768 12.16 35.79 7.58
CA GLU A 768 12.76 35.88 6.24
C GLU A 768 12.32 34.71 5.35
N ALA A 769 12.18 33.50 5.91
CA ALA A 769 11.70 32.34 5.17
C ALA A 769 10.20 32.45 4.83
N MET A 770 9.42 33.02 5.74
CA MET A 770 8.00 33.31 5.49
C MET A 770 7.83 34.38 4.40
N GLN A 771 8.62 35.45 4.43
CA GLN A 771 8.57 36.50 3.41
C GLN A 771 9.03 35.96 2.04
N ALA A 772 10.14 35.22 2.01
CA ALA A 772 10.64 34.61 0.77
C ALA A 772 9.63 33.63 0.14
N TYR A 773 8.81 32.95 0.95
CA TYR A 773 7.70 32.13 0.47
C TYR A 773 6.64 32.98 -0.26
N LEU A 774 6.23 34.11 0.32
CA LEU A 774 5.27 35.02 -0.33
C LEU A 774 5.86 35.62 -1.62
N ASP A 775 7.11 36.06 -1.58
CA ASP A 775 7.80 36.62 -2.74
C ASP A 775 7.89 35.60 -3.89
N TRP A 776 8.08 34.33 -3.56
CA TRP A 776 8.03 33.23 -4.52
C TRP A 776 6.62 33.02 -5.11
N GLU A 777 5.56 33.03 -4.29
CA GLU A 777 4.17 32.88 -4.77
C GLU A 777 3.82 33.97 -5.80
N PHE A 778 4.22 35.23 -5.58
CA PHE A 778 3.97 36.32 -6.53
C PHE A 778 4.61 36.11 -7.91
N GLY A 779 5.70 35.34 -7.99
CA GLY A 779 6.38 35.02 -9.25
C GLY A 779 5.82 33.80 -10.00
N LEU A 780 4.80 33.12 -9.47
CA LEU A 780 4.31 31.85 -10.04
C LEU A 780 3.58 32.01 -11.36
N VAL A 781 2.80 33.07 -11.54
CA VAL A 781 2.07 33.30 -12.81
C VAL A 781 3.03 33.49 -13.99
N GLU A 782 4.15 34.17 -13.76
CA GLU A 782 5.19 34.33 -14.78
C GLU A 782 5.89 33.00 -15.09
N GLN A 783 6.21 32.20 -14.07
CA GLN A 783 6.76 30.85 -14.23
C GLN A 783 5.81 29.92 -15.01
N LEU A 784 4.50 29.99 -14.75
CA LEU A 784 3.50 29.26 -15.55
C LEU A 784 3.58 29.66 -17.04
N GLY A 785 3.76 30.95 -17.32
CA GLY A 785 3.94 31.45 -18.68
C GLY A 785 5.19 30.90 -19.37
N ARG A 786 6.31 30.78 -18.65
CA ARG A 786 7.56 30.19 -19.18
C ARG A 786 7.46 28.68 -19.38
N ASP A 787 6.83 27.97 -18.44
CA ASP A 787 6.56 26.53 -18.58
C ASP A 787 5.61 26.26 -19.76
N GLY A 788 4.44 26.90 -19.78
CA GLY A 788 3.51 26.84 -20.91
C GLY A 788 2.91 25.46 -21.20
N THR A 789 2.92 24.51 -20.24
CA THR A 789 2.29 23.18 -20.40
C THR A 789 1.03 22.99 -19.56
N HIS A 790 0.69 23.96 -18.71
CA HIS A 790 -0.33 23.78 -17.68
C HIS A 790 -1.76 23.60 -18.22
N GLY A 791 -2.14 24.33 -19.26
CA GLY A 791 -3.49 24.30 -19.83
C GLY A 791 -4.59 24.84 -18.90
N PHE A 792 -4.22 25.41 -17.75
CA PHE A 792 -5.15 26.00 -16.79
C PHE A 792 -6.00 27.10 -17.42
N HIS A 793 -7.23 27.23 -16.93
CA HIS A 793 -8.17 28.30 -17.26
C HIS A 793 -8.93 28.71 -16.01
N VAL A 794 -9.50 29.92 -16.00
CA VAL A 794 -10.30 30.42 -14.87
C VAL A 794 -11.64 30.90 -15.42
N ILE A 795 -12.74 30.39 -14.87
CA ILE A 795 -14.12 30.70 -15.31
C ILE A 795 -14.60 32.09 -14.88
#